data_AF-A0A8H5PQ39-F1
#
_entry.id   AF-A0A8H5PQ39-F1
#
_cell.length_a   1.000
_cell.length_b   1.000
_cell.length_c   1.000
_cell.angle_alpha   90.00
_cell.angle_beta   90.00
_cell.angle_gamma   90.00
#
_symmetry.space_group_name_H-M   'P 1'
#
loop_
_entity.id
_entity.type
_entity.pdbx_description
1 polymer ?
#
loop_
_entity_poly.entity_id
_entity_poly.type
_entity_poly.pdbx_seq_one_letter_code
_entity_poly.pdbx_strand_id
1 'polypeptide(L)'
;MAQSTNSFCDITQYYDIVIIGSGISGINAAYRVLTELPHKSWVILEARGDIGGTWDLFKYPGIRSDSDLHTFGFAWRPWDSTRSIADGASILAYLRECAAITGISDRIHFKTRLDSLNWNSEKSQWSLFVTHNGDTTALRTITCGWVVFGTGYYSYDKGMPASIPGIENFKGVTIHPQFWPIDFDYSRKNITIIGSGATAVTLLPALSKKASHVTMLQRTPTYILSQPEKDVMAGILRKILPEFIASRLIRLKAFPNLSRRWLLSETKKQLPSHISIDPHFIPPYNPWEQRLCSCPSGDFFRALADGKASVVTDKIDHIDEEAIWLANTKECLRPDVIITATGLNVQLFGGADIKVDGQKVDLGESLDPGCRCECNYNGADHYEYGYEGGEGCDSDYDGEDARRTTIRHEHEQKIDRIETRLENIEALLRDASHQRIPVSGSSTTQQRPVFLPTVDTGTTSTPDFGTPDAGSVFGSNSVITQQTSFANELIEDVMQRNSLRDIDPRMSEALANLRQIMELQRQSPITYGPRFPLQQSLPPGGLRQLEMPPIDVVVSLLRNIKSSTPGLFTFLCYFFAVKDFSNLCRQVYFPTEDFSDAVFIIVNIGLYYLFHECLPEGHNSYVHTARINLETALANINLFMPTTIENIQALILGAFYATDVCRPAVAWQLNTAAALMCQMAGFHRRNSHVMISPEVADTRAILFWHTYMADKAMSIRLGRASVIQDLEIDIPRSFNFHGNLSLETRALTATWLRGASFQSRVYEQLLCPAALARPTTEIAERARLLAHECHQMEIEAQESRDLAIASLEKMKTSPLVDIYVKGDQVQLLSTMTLIYQAIPAPEGSRSRICDECIETARRATYAHLEVIASLQNDAFARTSYIHRNLVLTPFAPFFILFCYIIETLATEDLELLQEFSASIQGCDNASEVTAKLAKLCRVISEVAALYVEAKSRQQEDAMEDIGGEFDTYLSQLGFLPVADQTADANVGADHMPVLAEDPQLSQVSDWMSGSRNWFGLLDYDVSQIGEQDQQPI
;
A
#
# COMPACT_ATOMS: atom_id res chain seq x y z
N MET A 1 -30.94 19.44 -47.77
CA MET A 1 -31.91 19.62 -46.68
C MET A 1 -33.07 18.67 -46.91
N ALA A 2 -33.06 17.52 -46.25
CA ALA A 2 -34.22 16.65 -46.11
C ALA A 2 -34.40 16.47 -44.60
N GLN A 3 -35.48 17.04 -44.08
CA GLN A 3 -35.92 16.82 -42.71
C GLN A 3 -36.42 15.37 -42.63
N SER A 4 -35.66 14.46 -42.04
CA SER A 4 -36.21 13.22 -41.51
C SER A 4 -36.87 13.54 -40.18
N THR A 5 -38.14 13.94 -40.25
CA THR A 5 -39.05 13.92 -39.11
C THR A 5 -39.17 12.47 -38.63
N ASN A 6 -38.39 12.08 -37.63
CA ASN A 6 -38.68 10.88 -36.85
C ASN A 6 -40.01 11.12 -36.15
N SER A 7 -41.07 10.52 -36.70
CA SER A 7 -42.41 10.55 -36.14
C SER A 7 -42.40 9.91 -34.75
N PHE A 8 -42.44 10.75 -33.72
CA PHE A 8 -42.46 10.41 -32.29
C PHE A 8 -43.85 9.90 -31.85
N CYS A 9 -44.45 8.98 -32.63
CA CYS A 9 -45.73 8.35 -32.33
C CYS A 9 -45.47 6.97 -31.70
N ASP A 10 -46.04 6.75 -30.52
CA ASP A 10 -46.00 5.51 -29.71
C ASP A 10 -44.67 5.16 -29.03
N ILE A 11 -44.25 5.97 -28.05
CA ILE A 11 -43.29 5.51 -27.02
C ILE A 11 -44.08 4.93 -25.84
N THR A 12 -44.65 3.76 -26.08
CA THR A 12 -44.99 2.74 -25.06
C THR A 12 -44.10 1.55 -25.34
N GLN A 13 -42.79 1.79 -25.35
CA GLN A 13 -41.79 0.81 -25.78
C GLN A 13 -40.98 0.34 -24.58
N TYR A 14 -40.85 -0.98 -24.47
CA TYR A 14 -39.91 -1.61 -23.57
C TYR A 14 -38.51 -1.56 -24.19
N TYR A 15 -37.51 -1.18 -23.38
CA TYR A 15 -36.08 -1.35 -23.69
C TYR A 15 -35.42 -2.25 -22.65
N ASP A 16 -34.39 -2.99 -23.01
CA ASP A 16 -33.61 -3.71 -21.99
C ASP A 16 -32.85 -2.72 -21.09
N ILE A 17 -32.30 -1.65 -21.67
CA ILE A 17 -31.46 -0.68 -20.98
C ILE A 17 -31.83 0.75 -21.41
N VAL A 18 -32.07 1.64 -20.46
CA VAL A 18 -32.23 3.08 -20.70
C VAL A 18 -31.06 3.84 -20.08
N ILE A 19 -30.36 4.64 -20.88
CA ILE A 19 -29.27 5.49 -20.43
C ILE A 19 -29.79 6.92 -20.31
N ILE A 20 -29.58 7.58 -19.17
CA ILE A 20 -30.02 8.95 -18.93
C ILE A 20 -28.82 9.89 -19.02
N GLY A 21 -28.85 10.79 -19.99
CA GLY A 21 -27.79 11.75 -20.27
C GLY A 21 -26.83 11.29 -21.37
N SER A 22 -26.44 12.24 -22.23
CA SER A 22 -25.55 12.05 -23.38
C SER A 22 -24.23 12.83 -23.22
N GLY A 23 -23.78 13.01 -21.97
CA GLY A 23 -22.42 13.47 -21.67
C GLY A 23 -21.38 12.37 -21.90
N ILE A 24 -20.12 12.64 -21.55
CA ILE A 24 -18.99 11.69 -21.70
C ILE A 24 -19.36 10.30 -21.15
N SER A 25 -19.90 10.23 -19.93
CA SER A 25 -20.28 8.97 -19.28
C SER A 25 -21.38 8.21 -20.03
N GLY A 26 -22.42 8.91 -20.49
CA GLY A 26 -23.52 8.30 -21.22
C GLY A 26 -23.11 7.75 -22.57
N ILE A 27 -22.27 8.48 -23.31
CA ILE A 27 -21.74 8.03 -24.60
C ILE A 27 -20.83 6.81 -24.44
N ASN A 28 -19.98 6.79 -23.40
CA ASN A 28 -19.15 5.62 -23.12
C ASN A 28 -19.99 4.41 -22.70
N ALA A 29 -21.00 4.60 -21.85
CA ALA A 29 -21.92 3.54 -21.46
C ALA A 29 -22.65 2.96 -22.68
N ALA A 30 -23.14 3.82 -23.58
CA ALA A 30 -23.80 3.40 -24.81
C ALA A 30 -22.86 2.61 -25.73
N TYR A 31 -21.59 3.04 -25.85
CA TYR A 31 -20.59 2.27 -26.59
C TYR A 31 -20.41 0.87 -26.02
N ARG A 32 -20.28 0.74 -24.69
CA ARG A 32 -20.13 -0.56 -24.02
C ARG A 32 -21.34 -1.46 -24.23
N VAL A 33 -22.55 -0.91 -24.07
CA VAL A 33 -23.78 -1.66 -24.35
C VAL A 33 -23.83 -2.09 -25.82
N LEU A 34 -23.47 -1.21 -26.75
CA LEU A 34 -23.43 -1.51 -28.18
C LEU A 34 -22.45 -2.66 -28.50
N THR A 35 -21.25 -2.65 -27.92
CA THR A 35 -20.20 -3.62 -28.25
C THR A 35 -20.29 -4.93 -27.47
N GLU A 36 -20.70 -4.88 -26.20
CA GLU A 36 -20.67 -6.03 -25.29
C GLU A 36 -22.04 -6.69 -25.15
N LEU A 37 -23.13 -5.95 -25.42
CA LEU A 37 -24.51 -6.44 -25.35
C LEU A 37 -25.29 -6.19 -26.66
N PRO A 38 -24.80 -6.64 -27.83
CA PRO A 38 -25.35 -6.28 -29.14
C PRO A 38 -26.80 -6.77 -29.36
N HIS A 39 -27.24 -7.76 -28.59
CA HIS A 39 -28.58 -8.34 -28.65
C HIS A 39 -29.60 -7.62 -27.76
N LYS A 40 -29.18 -6.63 -26.97
CA LYS A 40 -30.05 -5.87 -26.07
C LYS A 40 -30.56 -4.59 -26.72
N SER A 41 -31.83 -4.29 -26.52
CA SER A 41 -32.46 -3.04 -26.93
C SER A 41 -32.10 -1.93 -25.95
N TRP A 42 -31.67 -0.79 -26.45
CA TRP A 42 -31.26 0.33 -25.59
C TRP A 42 -31.43 1.68 -26.25
N VAL A 43 -31.54 2.71 -25.41
CA VAL A 43 -31.77 4.09 -25.83
C VAL A 43 -31.13 5.10 -24.87
N ILE A 44 -30.74 6.28 -25.37
CA ILE A 44 -30.29 7.40 -24.54
C ILE A 44 -31.38 8.47 -24.49
N LEU A 45 -31.72 8.94 -23.29
CA LEU A 45 -32.60 10.09 -23.07
C LEU A 45 -31.78 11.29 -22.62
N GLU A 46 -31.80 12.38 -23.39
CA GLU A 46 -31.07 13.61 -23.10
C GLU A 46 -32.07 14.76 -22.89
N ALA A 47 -32.02 15.40 -21.73
CA ALA A 47 -32.90 16.51 -21.40
C ALA A 47 -32.60 17.75 -22.26
N ARG A 48 -31.34 17.93 -22.67
CA ARG A 48 -30.89 19.06 -23.50
C ARG A 48 -31.16 18.83 -24.98
N GLY A 49 -31.01 19.90 -25.76
CA GLY A 49 -31.19 19.87 -27.22
C GLY A 49 -29.97 19.36 -28.01
N ASP A 50 -28.89 19.01 -27.31
CA ASP A 50 -27.59 18.65 -27.91
C ASP A 50 -26.83 17.69 -26.99
N ILE A 51 -25.84 17.01 -27.55
CA ILE A 51 -24.94 16.09 -26.85
C ILE A 51 -23.90 16.87 -26.02
N GLY A 52 -23.31 16.24 -25.00
CA GLY A 52 -22.05 16.72 -24.41
C GLY A 52 -22.09 17.08 -22.92
N GLY A 53 -23.27 17.15 -22.30
CA GLY A 53 -23.41 17.43 -20.86
C GLY A 53 -22.70 18.73 -20.46
N THR A 54 -21.69 18.66 -19.59
CA THR A 54 -20.83 19.78 -19.16
C THR A 54 -20.42 20.71 -20.32
N TRP A 55 -19.98 20.12 -21.43
CA TRP A 55 -19.39 20.85 -22.56
C TRP A 55 -20.44 21.54 -23.44
N ASP A 56 -21.68 21.09 -23.36
CA ASP A 56 -22.80 21.83 -23.92
C ASP A 56 -23.41 22.83 -22.92
N LEU A 57 -23.40 22.55 -21.62
CA LEU A 57 -23.95 23.45 -20.61
C LEU A 57 -23.15 24.74 -20.47
N PHE A 58 -21.84 24.63 -20.20
CA PHE A 58 -21.02 25.80 -19.90
C PHE A 58 -20.55 26.49 -21.18
N LYS A 59 -20.94 27.75 -21.34
CA LYS A 59 -20.60 28.58 -22.51
C LYS A 59 -19.68 29.76 -22.20
N TYR A 60 -19.11 29.81 -20.99
CA TYR A 60 -18.28 30.93 -20.58
C TYR A 60 -16.89 30.93 -21.29
N PRO A 61 -16.25 32.10 -21.46
CA PRO A 61 -14.96 32.21 -22.14
C PRO A 61 -13.87 31.38 -21.46
N GLY A 62 -13.18 30.56 -22.26
CA GLY A 62 -12.03 29.77 -21.79
C GLY A 62 -12.38 28.40 -21.22
N ILE A 63 -13.66 27.99 -21.18
CA ILE A 63 -14.07 26.64 -20.77
C ILE A 63 -13.18 25.55 -21.41
N ARG A 64 -12.60 24.70 -20.55
CA ARG A 64 -11.58 23.71 -20.91
C ARG A 64 -11.54 22.60 -19.87
N SER A 65 -10.92 21.48 -20.23
CA SER A 65 -10.55 20.42 -19.29
C SER A 65 -9.38 20.86 -18.40
N ASP A 66 -9.34 20.40 -17.16
CA ASP A 66 -8.16 20.45 -16.30
C ASP A 66 -7.34 19.14 -16.35
N SER A 67 -7.87 18.12 -17.01
CA SER A 67 -7.25 16.82 -17.29
C SER A 67 -6.76 16.71 -18.73
N ASP A 68 -5.65 15.98 -18.92
CA ASP A 68 -5.14 15.57 -20.23
C ASP A 68 -6.13 14.61 -20.93
N LEU A 69 -6.55 14.94 -22.15
CA LEU A 69 -7.47 14.11 -22.93
C LEU A 69 -6.81 12.88 -23.56
N HIS A 70 -5.48 12.79 -23.61
CA HIS A 70 -4.83 11.53 -23.96
C HIS A 70 -5.04 10.45 -22.88
N THR A 71 -5.39 10.83 -21.65
CA THR A 71 -5.76 9.90 -20.57
C THR A 71 -7.25 9.91 -20.26
N PHE A 72 -7.89 11.07 -20.36
CA PHE A 72 -9.31 11.25 -20.05
C PHE A 72 -10.24 10.91 -21.23
N GLY A 73 -9.72 10.87 -22.46
CA GLY A 73 -10.45 10.45 -23.65
C GLY A 73 -10.86 8.97 -23.60
N PHE A 74 -11.69 8.54 -24.55
CA PHE A 74 -12.14 7.16 -24.58
C PHE A 74 -11.00 6.24 -25.02
N ALA A 75 -10.74 5.18 -24.26
CA ALA A 75 -9.71 4.19 -24.63
C ALA A 75 -9.96 3.57 -26.03
N TRP A 76 -11.23 3.42 -26.41
CA TRP A 76 -11.65 2.89 -27.71
C TRP A 76 -11.67 3.94 -28.84
N ARG A 77 -11.61 5.24 -28.52
CA ARG A 77 -11.42 6.33 -29.46
C ARG A 77 -10.42 7.32 -28.87
N PRO A 78 -9.11 7.02 -28.93
CA PRO A 78 -8.11 7.89 -28.33
C PRO A 78 -8.17 9.31 -28.89
N TRP A 79 -7.83 10.28 -28.04
CA TRP A 79 -7.72 11.69 -28.43
C TRP A 79 -6.52 11.89 -29.38
N ASP A 80 -6.79 12.40 -30.57
CA ASP A 80 -5.83 12.51 -31.69
C ASP A 80 -5.26 13.92 -31.89
N SER A 81 -5.77 14.92 -31.16
CA SER A 81 -5.27 16.28 -31.23
C SER A 81 -3.96 16.42 -30.44
N THR A 82 -3.07 17.28 -30.94
CA THR A 82 -1.78 17.61 -30.30
C THR A 82 -1.89 18.47 -29.05
N ARG A 83 -3.10 18.97 -28.73
CA ARG A 83 -3.39 19.70 -27.49
C ARG A 83 -3.91 18.70 -26.45
N SER A 84 -3.14 18.49 -25.38
CA SER A 84 -3.50 17.60 -24.26
C SER A 84 -4.65 18.20 -23.43
N ILE A 85 -4.56 19.49 -23.13
CA ILE A 85 -5.64 20.27 -22.52
C ILE A 85 -6.49 20.88 -23.63
N ALA A 86 -7.69 20.32 -23.86
CA ALA A 86 -8.59 20.82 -24.89
C ALA A 86 -9.64 21.78 -24.34
N ASP A 87 -10.02 22.74 -25.19
CA ASP A 87 -11.16 23.61 -24.97
C ASP A 87 -12.49 22.84 -25.10
N GLY A 88 -13.54 23.39 -24.50
CA GLY A 88 -14.86 22.74 -24.48
C GLY A 88 -15.44 22.50 -25.88
N ALA A 89 -15.14 23.35 -26.86
CA ALA A 89 -15.63 23.18 -28.23
C ALA A 89 -15.00 21.95 -28.91
N SER A 90 -13.70 21.75 -28.69
CA SER A 90 -12.97 20.58 -29.17
C SER A 90 -13.49 19.29 -28.53
N ILE A 91 -13.76 19.30 -27.22
CA ILE A 91 -14.32 18.12 -26.52
C ILE A 91 -15.73 17.80 -27.02
N LEU A 92 -16.56 18.83 -27.23
CA LEU A 92 -17.90 18.66 -27.79
C LEU A 92 -17.87 18.10 -29.22
N ALA A 93 -16.94 18.57 -30.06
CA ALA A 93 -16.74 18.04 -31.40
C ALA A 93 -16.33 16.57 -31.38
N TYR A 94 -15.39 16.20 -30.50
CA TYR A 94 -14.96 14.83 -30.28
C TYR A 94 -16.10 13.92 -29.84
N LEU A 95 -16.99 14.36 -28.93
CA LEU A 95 -18.14 13.57 -28.51
C LEU A 95 -19.15 13.35 -29.64
N ARG A 96 -19.39 14.38 -30.45
CA ARG A 96 -20.24 14.26 -31.65
C ARG A 96 -19.66 13.27 -32.64
N GLU A 97 -18.35 13.34 -32.89
CA GLU A 97 -17.65 12.41 -33.77
C GLU A 97 -17.73 10.97 -33.26
N CYS A 98 -17.43 10.75 -31.97
CA CYS A 98 -17.55 9.46 -31.30
C CYS A 98 -18.94 8.85 -31.46
N ALA A 99 -19.99 9.65 -31.21
CA ALA A 99 -21.36 9.20 -31.33
C ALA A 99 -21.77 8.92 -32.79
N ALA A 100 -21.26 9.69 -33.75
CA ALA A 100 -21.54 9.53 -35.18
C ALA A 100 -20.90 8.26 -35.75
N ILE A 101 -19.60 8.02 -35.49
CA ILE A 101 -18.86 6.86 -36.02
C ILE A 101 -19.43 5.54 -35.52
N THR A 102 -19.95 5.53 -34.30
CA THR A 102 -20.51 4.34 -33.65
C THR A 102 -22.00 4.15 -33.93
N GLY A 103 -22.67 5.10 -34.59
CA GLY A 103 -24.12 5.09 -34.79
C GLY A 103 -24.93 5.33 -33.52
N ILE A 104 -24.30 5.74 -32.41
CA ILE A 104 -24.97 6.06 -31.15
C ILE A 104 -25.89 7.29 -31.32
N SER A 105 -25.51 8.24 -32.19
CA SER A 105 -26.29 9.46 -32.45
C SER A 105 -27.76 9.19 -32.79
N ASP A 106 -28.05 8.11 -33.52
CA ASP A 106 -29.40 7.76 -33.97
C ASP A 106 -30.29 7.23 -32.83
N ARG A 107 -29.69 6.91 -31.67
CA ARG A 107 -30.37 6.37 -30.48
C ARG A 107 -30.48 7.37 -29.34
N ILE A 108 -30.15 8.64 -29.59
CA ILE A 108 -30.29 9.73 -28.62
C ILE A 108 -31.62 10.45 -28.85
N HIS A 109 -32.49 10.42 -27.85
CA HIS A 109 -33.68 11.27 -27.81
C HIS A 109 -33.38 12.55 -27.04
N PHE A 110 -33.09 13.61 -27.80
CA PHE A 110 -32.92 14.95 -27.26
C PHE A 110 -34.23 15.53 -26.73
N LYS A 111 -34.11 16.56 -25.90
CA LYS A 111 -35.24 17.25 -25.24
C LYS A 111 -36.18 16.27 -24.51
N THR A 112 -35.64 15.16 -24.02
CA THR A 112 -36.37 14.11 -23.30
C THR A 112 -35.82 14.02 -21.88
N ARG A 113 -36.52 14.66 -20.94
CA ARG A 113 -36.14 14.73 -19.53
C ARG A 113 -36.79 13.57 -18.78
N LEU A 114 -36.02 12.87 -17.95
CA LEU A 114 -36.56 11.95 -16.95
C LEU A 114 -37.01 12.75 -15.72
N ASP A 115 -38.29 12.66 -15.37
CA ASP A 115 -38.85 13.37 -14.21
C ASP A 115 -38.95 12.45 -13.00
N SER A 116 -39.36 11.20 -13.20
CA SER A 116 -39.41 10.20 -12.14
C SER A 116 -39.29 8.79 -12.68
N LEU A 117 -38.93 7.85 -11.82
CA LEU A 117 -38.90 6.43 -12.13
C LEU A 117 -39.40 5.60 -10.96
N ASN A 118 -40.06 4.50 -11.28
CA ASN A 118 -40.62 3.58 -10.31
C ASN A 118 -40.21 2.15 -10.62
N TRP A 119 -39.53 1.50 -9.68
CA TRP A 119 -39.32 0.05 -9.73
C TRP A 119 -40.62 -0.66 -9.42
N ASN A 120 -40.95 -1.67 -10.22
CA ASN A 120 -42.03 -2.60 -9.95
C ASN A 120 -41.42 -3.97 -9.65
N SER A 121 -41.50 -4.39 -8.39
CA SER A 121 -40.91 -5.65 -7.91
C SER A 121 -41.59 -6.89 -8.47
N GLU A 122 -42.90 -6.81 -8.75
CA GLU A 122 -43.66 -7.93 -9.33
C GLU A 122 -43.21 -8.24 -10.77
N LYS A 123 -42.91 -7.19 -11.55
CA LYS A 123 -42.50 -7.30 -12.95
C LYS A 123 -40.99 -7.30 -13.14
N SER A 124 -40.22 -7.01 -12.09
CA SER A 124 -38.78 -6.78 -12.14
C SER A 124 -38.39 -5.75 -13.21
N GLN A 125 -39.12 -4.63 -13.26
CA GLN A 125 -38.98 -3.61 -14.30
C GLN A 125 -39.10 -2.19 -13.74
N TRP A 126 -38.36 -1.27 -14.34
CA TRP A 126 -38.51 0.17 -14.15
C TRP A 126 -39.59 0.73 -15.07
N SER A 127 -40.41 1.63 -14.53
CA SER A 127 -41.28 2.53 -15.30
C SER A 127 -40.75 3.95 -15.18
N LEU A 128 -40.34 4.53 -16.31
CA LEU A 128 -39.74 5.86 -16.42
C LEU A 128 -40.79 6.83 -16.96
N PHE A 129 -40.99 7.93 -16.25
CA PHE A 129 -41.90 9.01 -16.63
C PHE A 129 -41.07 10.16 -17.18
N VAL A 130 -41.29 10.46 -18.47
CA VAL A 130 -40.44 11.39 -19.21
C VAL A 130 -41.25 12.52 -19.84
N THR A 131 -40.70 13.73 -19.76
CA THR A 131 -41.21 14.93 -20.44
C THR A 131 -40.42 15.15 -21.73
N HIS A 132 -41.12 15.24 -22.86
CA HIS A 132 -40.53 15.51 -24.16
C HIS A 132 -40.83 16.95 -24.60
N ASN A 133 -39.83 17.67 -25.10
CA ASN A 133 -39.92 19.09 -25.51
C ASN A 133 -40.45 20.04 -24.42
N GLY A 134 -40.31 19.69 -23.14
CA GLY A 134 -40.83 20.47 -22.02
C GLY A 134 -42.36 20.44 -21.88
N ASP A 135 -43.05 19.57 -22.63
CA ASP A 135 -44.49 19.41 -22.51
C ASP A 135 -44.84 18.50 -21.33
N THR A 136 -45.15 19.12 -20.20
CA THR A 136 -45.55 18.44 -18.96
C THR A 136 -46.98 17.89 -18.99
N THR A 137 -47.76 18.20 -20.04
CA THR A 137 -49.15 17.74 -20.16
C THR A 137 -49.26 16.33 -20.76
N ALA A 138 -48.18 15.84 -21.39
CA ALA A 138 -48.11 14.54 -22.03
C ALA A 138 -46.88 13.73 -21.54
N LEU A 139 -46.88 13.38 -20.24
CA LEU A 139 -45.90 12.45 -19.67
C LEU A 139 -45.93 11.12 -20.43
N ARG A 140 -44.78 10.72 -20.98
CA ARG A 140 -44.63 9.44 -21.67
C ARG A 140 -44.04 8.42 -20.72
N THR A 141 -44.48 7.18 -20.85
CA THR A 141 -44.00 6.06 -20.03
C THR A 141 -43.12 5.14 -20.86
N ILE A 142 -41.86 4.99 -20.44
CA ILE A 142 -40.92 4.00 -20.98
C ILE A 142 -40.73 2.92 -19.91
N THR A 143 -40.71 1.65 -20.31
CA THR A 143 -40.38 0.56 -19.38
C THR A 143 -39.03 -0.05 -19.72
N CYS A 144 -38.28 -0.49 -18.72
CA CYS A 144 -37.02 -1.18 -18.96
C CYS A 144 -36.58 -2.10 -17.82
N GLY A 145 -35.63 -2.98 -18.12
CA GLY A 145 -34.98 -3.82 -17.11
C GLY A 145 -33.90 -3.06 -16.32
N TRP A 146 -33.12 -2.23 -17.01
CA TRP A 146 -31.96 -1.54 -16.43
C TRP A 146 -31.97 -0.04 -16.75
N VAL A 147 -31.50 0.77 -15.80
CA VAL A 147 -31.30 2.22 -15.98
C VAL A 147 -29.84 2.55 -15.66
N VAL A 148 -29.20 3.32 -16.55
CA VAL A 148 -27.83 3.82 -16.35
C VAL A 148 -27.84 5.34 -16.28
N PHE A 149 -27.37 5.91 -15.18
CA PHE A 149 -27.34 7.36 -14.98
C PHE A 149 -26.01 7.98 -15.42
N GLY A 150 -26.03 8.60 -16.59
CA GLY A 150 -24.98 9.48 -17.12
C GLY A 150 -25.31 10.97 -16.99
N THR A 151 -26.07 11.35 -15.95
CA THR A 151 -26.68 12.68 -15.75
C THR A 151 -25.71 13.77 -15.30
N GLY A 152 -24.50 13.41 -14.88
CA GLY A 152 -23.62 14.30 -14.12
C GLY A 152 -24.04 14.43 -12.65
N TYR A 153 -23.22 15.11 -11.85
CA TYR A 153 -23.38 15.26 -10.40
C TYR A 153 -23.91 16.63 -9.97
N TYR A 154 -24.37 17.47 -10.89
CA TYR A 154 -24.84 18.82 -10.59
C TYR A 154 -26.05 19.22 -11.42
N SER A 155 -26.81 20.18 -10.90
CA SER A 155 -28.02 20.68 -11.53
C SER A 155 -27.70 21.52 -12.76
N TYR A 156 -28.38 21.22 -13.87
CA TYR A 156 -28.34 22.06 -15.07
C TYR A 156 -29.22 23.31 -14.93
N ASP A 157 -30.27 23.21 -14.12
CA ASP A 157 -31.32 24.23 -13.98
C ASP A 157 -30.92 25.35 -13.00
N LYS A 158 -30.05 25.06 -12.02
CA LYS A 158 -29.66 26.00 -10.96
C LYS A 158 -28.18 25.93 -10.64
N GLY A 159 -27.52 27.09 -10.59
CA GLY A 159 -26.20 27.23 -9.99
C GLY A 159 -26.25 27.15 -8.45
N MET A 160 -25.08 27.07 -7.81
CA MET A 160 -25.00 27.11 -6.34
C MET A 160 -25.55 28.45 -5.83
N PRO A 161 -26.59 28.47 -4.98
CA PRO A 161 -27.09 29.71 -4.41
C PRO A 161 -26.06 30.30 -3.45
N ALA A 162 -25.46 31.42 -3.83
CA ALA A 162 -24.56 32.19 -2.98
C ALA A 162 -25.30 33.43 -2.45
N SER A 163 -25.47 33.53 -1.14
CA SER A 163 -25.98 34.75 -0.50
C SER A 163 -24.88 35.80 -0.49
N ILE A 164 -25.02 36.83 -1.32
CA ILE A 164 -24.09 37.95 -1.44
C ILE A 164 -24.85 39.23 -1.06
N PRO A 165 -24.57 39.86 0.09
CA PRO A 165 -25.35 40.99 0.58
C PRO A 165 -25.36 42.17 -0.40
N GLY A 166 -26.55 42.63 -0.79
CA GLY A 166 -26.73 43.81 -1.63
C GLY A 166 -26.47 43.59 -3.13
N ILE A 167 -26.23 42.35 -3.59
CA ILE A 167 -25.96 42.06 -5.00
C ILE A 167 -27.11 42.48 -5.92
N GLU A 168 -28.34 42.47 -5.42
CA GLU A 168 -29.55 42.94 -6.08
C GLU A 168 -29.58 44.46 -6.33
N ASN A 169 -28.78 45.24 -5.59
CA ASN A 169 -28.71 46.69 -5.75
C ASN A 169 -27.72 47.13 -6.84
N PHE A 170 -26.83 46.23 -7.28
CA PHE A 170 -25.80 46.53 -8.26
C PHE A 170 -26.42 46.87 -9.62
N LYS A 171 -26.12 48.05 -10.14
CA LYS A 171 -26.66 48.54 -11.43
C LYS A 171 -25.93 48.00 -12.65
N GLY A 172 -24.73 47.42 -12.46
CA GLY A 172 -23.98 46.76 -13.50
C GLY A 172 -24.55 45.38 -13.86
N VAL A 173 -23.77 44.58 -14.60
CA VAL A 173 -24.23 43.26 -15.06
C VAL A 173 -23.74 42.16 -14.13
N THR A 174 -24.65 41.34 -13.59
CA THR A 174 -24.31 40.15 -12.81
C THR A 174 -24.48 38.89 -13.66
N ILE A 175 -23.44 38.05 -13.74
CA ILE A 175 -23.44 36.82 -14.55
C ILE A 175 -23.02 35.63 -13.69
N HIS A 176 -23.83 34.58 -13.68
CA HIS A 176 -23.40 33.28 -13.17
C HIS A 176 -22.78 32.45 -14.32
N PRO A 177 -21.56 31.89 -14.21
CA PRO A 177 -20.88 31.21 -15.32
C PRO A 177 -21.66 30.06 -15.98
N GLN A 178 -22.50 29.36 -15.21
CA GLN A 178 -23.39 28.31 -15.72
C GLN A 178 -24.40 28.81 -16.76
N PHE A 179 -24.82 30.07 -16.67
CA PHE A 179 -25.82 30.69 -17.54
C PHE A 179 -25.20 31.84 -18.33
N TRP A 180 -23.97 31.63 -18.82
CA TRP A 180 -23.23 32.65 -19.54
C TRP A 180 -23.98 33.10 -20.81
N PRO A 181 -24.23 34.41 -21.00
CA PRO A 181 -24.87 34.91 -22.21
C PRO A 181 -23.90 34.83 -23.40
N ILE A 182 -24.30 34.10 -24.45
CA ILE A 182 -23.44 33.77 -25.61
C ILE A 182 -22.86 35.02 -26.28
N ASP A 183 -23.65 36.09 -26.39
CA ASP A 183 -23.28 37.32 -27.11
C ASP A 183 -22.85 38.46 -26.17
N PHE A 184 -22.44 38.14 -24.94
CA PHE A 184 -22.02 39.18 -23.99
C PHE A 184 -20.67 39.81 -24.35
N ASP A 185 -20.66 41.09 -24.72
CA ASP A 185 -19.43 41.86 -24.93
C ASP A 185 -18.89 42.44 -23.61
N TYR A 186 -17.75 41.92 -23.19
CA TYR A 186 -17.01 42.33 -22.00
C TYR A 186 -15.78 43.19 -22.33
N SER A 187 -15.64 43.65 -23.57
CA SER A 187 -14.52 44.49 -24.01
C SER A 187 -14.48 45.82 -23.26
N ARG A 188 -13.29 46.21 -22.78
CA ARG A 188 -13.06 47.47 -22.04
C ARG A 188 -13.86 47.64 -20.74
N LYS A 189 -14.47 46.57 -20.22
CA LYS A 189 -15.16 46.58 -18.92
C LYS A 189 -14.23 46.20 -17.79
N ASN A 190 -14.46 46.73 -16.60
CA ASN A 190 -13.87 46.25 -15.35
C ASN A 190 -14.73 45.11 -14.81
N ILE A 191 -14.11 43.96 -14.56
CA ILE A 191 -14.84 42.74 -14.19
C ILE A 191 -14.34 42.25 -12.84
N THR A 192 -15.26 41.99 -11.91
CA THR A 192 -14.94 41.29 -10.67
C THR A 192 -15.49 39.88 -10.70
N ILE A 193 -14.61 38.88 -10.59
CA ILE A 193 -14.98 37.48 -10.44
C ILE A 193 -15.01 37.17 -8.93
N ILE A 194 -16.16 36.78 -8.41
CA ILE A 194 -16.33 36.32 -7.03
C ILE A 194 -16.15 34.80 -7.02
N GLY A 195 -15.03 34.34 -6.44
CA GLY A 195 -14.68 32.93 -6.33
C GLY A 195 -13.21 32.66 -6.67
N SER A 196 -12.71 31.53 -6.20
CA SER A 196 -11.31 31.09 -6.38
C SER A 196 -11.19 29.67 -6.94
N GLY A 197 -12.30 29.00 -7.28
CA GLY A 197 -12.27 27.65 -7.84
C GLY A 197 -11.83 27.58 -9.31
N ALA A 198 -11.85 26.38 -9.88
CA ALA A 198 -11.38 26.12 -11.25
C ALA A 198 -12.05 27.02 -12.30
N THR A 199 -13.35 27.34 -12.12
CA THR A 199 -14.08 28.27 -12.99
C THR A 199 -13.47 29.68 -12.97
N ALA A 200 -13.09 30.21 -11.81
CA ALA A 200 -12.48 31.53 -11.68
C ALA A 200 -11.07 31.56 -12.30
N VAL A 201 -10.26 30.54 -12.01
CA VAL A 201 -8.90 30.38 -12.57
C VAL A 201 -8.93 30.22 -14.10
N THR A 202 -10.01 29.69 -14.65
CA THR A 202 -10.23 29.59 -16.10
C THR A 202 -10.69 30.91 -16.72
N LEU A 203 -11.62 31.61 -16.06
CA LEU A 203 -12.21 32.86 -16.54
C LEU A 203 -11.20 34.01 -16.56
N LEU A 204 -10.43 34.19 -15.50
CA LEU A 204 -9.51 35.33 -15.36
C LEU A 204 -8.57 35.53 -16.58
N PRO A 205 -7.81 34.53 -17.03
CA PRO A 205 -6.94 34.68 -18.20
C PRO A 205 -7.71 34.79 -19.52
N ALA A 206 -8.94 34.26 -19.61
CA ALA A 206 -9.76 34.39 -20.82
C ALA A 206 -10.39 35.77 -20.97
N LEU A 207 -10.83 36.36 -19.85
CA LEU A 207 -11.49 37.67 -19.82
C LEU A 207 -10.48 38.82 -19.93
N SER A 208 -9.30 38.71 -19.30
CA SER A 208 -8.25 39.73 -19.31
C SER A 208 -7.71 40.07 -20.71
N LYS A 209 -7.94 39.21 -21.71
CA LYS A 209 -7.59 39.46 -23.11
C LYS A 209 -8.37 40.62 -23.75
N LYS A 210 -9.59 40.92 -23.28
CA LYS A 210 -10.47 41.97 -23.85
C LYS A 210 -10.98 42.98 -22.82
N ALA A 211 -11.14 42.56 -21.56
CA ALA A 211 -11.56 43.42 -20.46
C ALA A 211 -10.55 44.56 -20.24
N SER A 212 -11.00 45.66 -19.64
CA SER A 212 -10.11 46.74 -19.19
C SER A 212 -9.22 46.24 -18.05
N HIS A 213 -9.84 45.62 -17.05
CA HIS A 213 -9.18 44.97 -15.92
C HIS A 213 -10.05 43.84 -15.36
N VAL A 214 -9.44 42.78 -14.85
CA VAL A 214 -10.15 41.67 -14.20
C VAL A 214 -9.65 41.47 -12.78
N THR A 215 -10.53 41.59 -11.79
CA THR A 215 -10.21 41.35 -10.38
C THR A 215 -10.83 40.03 -9.92
N MET A 216 -10.03 39.09 -9.43
CA MET A 216 -10.52 37.90 -8.73
C MET A 216 -10.65 38.22 -7.25
N LEU A 217 -11.89 38.35 -6.78
CA LEU A 217 -12.23 38.49 -5.37
C LEU A 217 -12.45 37.11 -4.76
N GLN A 218 -11.58 36.72 -3.83
CA GLN A 218 -11.62 35.42 -3.20
C GLN A 218 -11.78 35.53 -1.68
N ARG A 219 -12.65 34.69 -1.12
CA ARG A 219 -12.78 34.53 0.33
C ARG A 219 -11.67 33.64 0.90
N THR A 220 -11.32 32.59 0.17
CA THR A 220 -10.31 31.60 0.55
C THR A 220 -9.43 31.33 -0.67
N PRO A 221 -8.09 31.49 -0.56
CA PRO A 221 -7.18 31.16 -1.66
C PRO A 221 -7.16 29.66 -1.94
N THR A 222 -6.83 29.29 -3.18
CA THR A 222 -6.68 27.89 -3.64
C THR A 222 -5.27 27.64 -4.16
N TYR A 223 -4.89 26.37 -4.28
CA TYR A 223 -3.65 25.98 -4.94
C TYR A 223 -3.83 26.00 -6.47
N ILE A 224 -2.96 26.73 -7.16
CA ILE A 224 -2.94 26.87 -8.62
C ILE A 224 -1.65 26.29 -9.17
N LEU A 225 -1.72 25.34 -10.10
CA LEU A 225 -0.56 24.70 -10.70
C LEU A 225 -0.48 25.01 -12.20
N SER A 226 0.71 25.39 -12.67
CA SER A 226 0.96 25.57 -14.10
C SER A 226 1.29 24.23 -14.77
N GLN A 227 0.55 23.85 -15.81
CA GLN A 227 0.81 22.62 -16.59
C GLN A 227 1.11 22.98 -18.06
N PRO A 228 2.08 22.33 -18.74
CA PRO A 228 2.36 22.59 -20.14
C PRO A 228 1.16 22.22 -21.04
N GLU A 229 0.75 23.11 -21.95
CA GLU A 229 -0.36 22.87 -22.91
C GLU A 229 0.03 21.90 -24.04
N LYS A 230 1.33 21.69 -24.27
CA LYS A 230 1.90 20.68 -25.17
C LYS A 230 2.83 19.80 -24.38
N ASP A 231 2.36 18.62 -24.00
CA ASP A 231 3.16 17.71 -23.19
C ASP A 231 4.03 16.78 -24.05
N VAL A 232 5.02 17.38 -24.73
CA VAL A 232 6.04 16.64 -25.50
C VAL A 232 6.83 15.72 -24.57
N MET A 233 6.98 16.12 -23.30
CA MET A 233 7.68 15.34 -22.28
C MET A 233 6.83 14.16 -21.79
N ALA A 234 5.51 14.25 -21.57
CA ALA A 234 4.70 13.08 -21.19
C ALA A 234 4.64 12.00 -22.29
N GLY A 235 4.65 12.39 -23.56
CA GLY A 235 4.75 11.45 -24.69
C GLY A 235 6.11 10.74 -24.78
N ILE A 236 7.19 11.40 -24.35
CA ILE A 236 8.56 10.85 -24.30
C ILE A 236 8.79 10.06 -23.01
N LEU A 237 8.32 10.55 -21.85
CA LEU A 237 8.41 9.89 -20.56
C LEU A 237 7.57 8.60 -20.52
N ARG A 238 6.40 8.52 -21.18
CA ARG A 238 5.64 7.26 -21.31
C ARG A 238 6.29 6.23 -22.23
N LYS A 239 7.16 6.68 -23.14
CA LYS A 239 7.90 5.80 -24.05
C LYS A 239 9.25 5.35 -23.49
N ILE A 240 9.80 6.07 -22.50
CA ILE A 240 11.17 5.87 -22.01
C ILE A 240 11.21 5.48 -20.51
N LEU A 241 10.20 5.82 -19.68
CA LEU A 241 10.15 5.42 -18.28
C LEU A 241 9.17 4.26 -18.00
N PRO A 242 9.57 3.25 -17.21
CA PRO A 242 8.68 2.24 -16.66
C PRO A 242 7.58 2.87 -15.78
N GLU A 243 6.37 2.32 -15.86
CA GLU A 243 5.13 2.76 -15.18
C GLU A 243 5.27 2.88 -13.64
N PHE A 244 6.24 2.16 -13.06
CA PHE A 244 6.63 2.22 -11.66
C PHE A 244 7.24 3.57 -11.23
N ILE A 245 8.03 4.23 -12.09
CA ILE A 245 8.66 5.53 -11.74
C ILE A 245 7.60 6.65 -11.74
N ALA A 246 6.68 6.60 -12.70
CA ALA A 246 5.55 7.53 -12.76
C ALA A 246 4.66 7.43 -11.51
N SER A 247 4.34 6.21 -11.07
CA SER A 247 3.51 5.98 -9.88
C SER A 247 4.23 6.32 -8.56
N ARG A 248 5.57 6.22 -8.48
CA ARG A 248 6.37 6.58 -7.29
C ARG A 248 6.52 8.10 -7.12
N LEU A 249 6.67 8.84 -8.21
CA LEU A 249 6.64 10.32 -8.20
C LEU A 249 5.25 10.89 -7.86
N ILE A 250 4.19 10.18 -8.22
CA ILE A 250 2.82 10.53 -7.82
C ILE A 250 2.63 10.33 -6.30
N ARG A 251 3.24 9.31 -5.69
CA ARG A 251 3.14 9.04 -4.24
C ARG A 251 3.93 10.00 -3.35
N LEU A 252 4.98 10.66 -3.86
CA LEU A 252 5.65 11.76 -3.14
C LEU A 252 4.72 12.94 -2.83
N LYS A 253 3.59 13.04 -3.54
CA LYS A 253 2.53 14.02 -3.28
C LYS A 253 1.70 13.72 -2.01
N ALA A 254 1.92 12.58 -1.35
CA ALA A 254 1.17 12.13 -0.17
C ALA A 254 1.72 12.66 1.18
N PHE A 255 2.78 13.47 1.18
CA PHE A 255 3.28 14.16 2.38
C PHE A 255 2.78 15.61 2.41
N PRO A 256 1.76 15.97 3.23
CA PRO A 256 1.04 17.25 3.14
C PRO A 256 1.95 18.49 3.27
N ASN A 257 2.93 18.43 4.17
CA ASN A 257 3.84 19.55 4.43
C ASN A 257 4.87 19.75 3.31
N LEU A 258 5.35 18.65 2.71
CA LEU A 258 6.34 18.71 1.63
C LEU A 258 5.69 19.17 0.31
N SER A 259 4.51 18.63 -0.01
CA SER A 259 3.73 19.04 -1.18
C SER A 259 3.31 20.51 -1.07
N ARG A 260 2.93 20.98 0.13
CA ARG A 260 2.59 22.39 0.39
C ARG A 260 3.78 23.32 0.10
N ARG A 261 4.95 23.01 0.64
CA ARG A 261 6.18 23.79 0.39
C ARG A 261 6.53 23.84 -1.10
N TRP A 262 6.44 22.70 -1.78
CA TRP A 262 6.71 22.63 -3.22
C TRP A 262 5.73 23.46 -4.06
N LEU A 263 4.42 23.32 -3.85
CA LEU A 263 3.39 24.09 -4.57
C LEU A 263 3.53 25.59 -4.37
N LEU A 264 3.77 26.03 -3.14
CA LEU A 264 3.95 27.44 -2.82
C LEU A 264 5.23 27.99 -3.45
N SER A 265 6.30 27.18 -3.50
CA SER A 265 7.55 27.54 -4.19
C SER A 265 7.33 27.72 -5.70
N GLU A 266 6.65 26.78 -6.37
CA GLU A 266 6.35 26.88 -7.80
C GLU A 266 5.42 28.05 -8.13
N THR A 267 4.46 28.35 -7.25
CA THR A 267 3.60 29.54 -7.38
C THR A 267 4.44 30.81 -7.25
N LYS A 268 5.30 30.90 -6.24
CA LYS A 268 6.18 32.06 -6.01
C LYS A 268 7.10 32.37 -7.19
N LYS A 269 7.61 31.34 -7.88
CA LYS A 269 8.47 31.50 -9.07
C LYS A 269 7.76 32.15 -10.25
N GLN A 270 6.44 31.98 -10.37
CA GLN A 270 5.65 32.51 -11.48
C GLN A 270 4.98 33.85 -11.15
N LEU A 271 4.90 34.22 -9.88
CA LEU A 271 4.32 35.50 -9.48
C LEU A 271 5.29 36.67 -9.75
N PRO A 272 4.79 37.81 -10.24
CA PRO A 272 5.53 39.06 -10.27
C PRO A 272 5.97 39.48 -8.87
N SER A 273 7.15 40.11 -8.76
CA SER A 273 7.73 40.51 -7.48
C SER A 273 6.88 41.50 -6.66
N HIS A 274 5.94 42.20 -7.30
CA HIS A 274 5.04 43.16 -6.64
C HIS A 274 3.75 42.52 -6.08
N ILE A 275 3.49 41.24 -6.34
CA ILE A 275 2.31 40.53 -5.83
C ILE A 275 2.72 39.64 -4.65
N SER A 276 2.13 39.89 -3.48
CA SER A 276 2.39 39.07 -2.30
C SER A 276 1.76 37.68 -2.42
N ILE A 277 2.48 36.65 -1.96
CA ILE A 277 1.94 35.29 -1.85
C ILE A 277 0.92 35.17 -0.72
N ASP A 278 1.14 35.86 0.40
CA ASP A 278 0.23 35.95 1.54
C ASP A 278 -0.48 37.32 1.49
N PRO A 279 -1.82 37.40 1.43
CA PRO A 279 -2.83 36.35 1.65
C PRO A 279 -3.41 35.73 0.37
N HIS A 280 -2.84 35.98 -0.81
CA HIS A 280 -3.50 35.68 -2.08
C HIS A 280 -3.35 34.25 -2.59
N PHE A 281 -2.36 33.50 -2.10
CA PHE A 281 -2.00 32.19 -2.65
C PHE A 281 -1.60 31.17 -1.58
N ILE A 282 -1.90 31.43 -0.31
CA ILE A 282 -1.67 30.49 0.81
C ILE A 282 -3.02 29.95 1.33
N PRO A 283 -3.49 28.79 0.86
CA PRO A 283 -4.72 28.17 1.35
C PRO A 283 -4.63 27.76 2.82
N PRO A 284 -5.73 27.87 3.60
CA PRO A 284 -5.77 27.41 5.00
C PRO A 284 -5.86 25.88 5.13
N TYR A 285 -5.90 25.15 4.02
CA TYR A 285 -6.10 23.70 3.96
C TYR A 285 -4.88 23.01 3.30
N ASN A 286 -4.69 21.71 3.54
CA ASN A 286 -3.56 20.97 2.98
C ASN A 286 -3.74 20.68 1.49
N PRO A 287 -2.64 20.51 0.73
CA PRO A 287 -2.74 20.02 -0.64
C PRO A 287 -3.59 18.75 -0.71
N TRP A 288 -4.54 18.76 -1.63
CA TRP A 288 -5.45 17.65 -2.01
C TRP A 288 -6.64 17.44 -1.07
N GLU A 289 -6.77 18.21 0.01
CA GLU A 289 -8.06 18.30 0.72
C GLU A 289 -9.16 18.96 -0.16
N GLN A 290 -8.74 19.67 -1.21
CA GLN A 290 -9.59 20.13 -2.31
C GLN A 290 -8.90 19.93 -3.66
N ARG A 291 -9.69 19.79 -4.71
CA ARG A 291 -9.21 19.67 -6.10
C ARG A 291 -8.36 20.89 -6.48
N LEU A 292 -7.20 20.64 -7.08
CA LEU A 292 -6.30 21.69 -7.55
C LEU A 292 -6.80 22.38 -8.81
N CYS A 293 -6.50 23.67 -8.90
CA CYS A 293 -6.78 24.43 -10.10
C CYS A 293 -5.58 24.35 -11.07
N SER A 294 -5.81 23.79 -12.25
CA SER A 294 -4.80 23.76 -13.32
C SER A 294 -4.84 25.04 -14.17
N CYS A 295 -3.66 25.55 -14.49
CA CYS A 295 -3.41 26.74 -15.28
C CYS A 295 -2.53 26.38 -16.50
N PRO A 296 -3.10 26.21 -17.71
CA PRO A 296 -2.35 25.84 -18.90
C PRO A 296 -1.30 26.90 -19.27
N SER A 297 -0.05 26.47 -19.41
CA SER A 297 1.10 27.30 -19.78
C SER A 297 1.25 28.56 -18.92
N GLY A 298 0.82 28.54 -17.66
CA GLY A 298 0.87 29.70 -16.77
C GLY A 298 0.05 30.91 -17.25
N ASP A 299 -1.04 30.70 -18.01
CA ASP A 299 -1.88 31.78 -18.55
C ASP A 299 -2.44 32.72 -17.46
N PHE A 300 -2.85 32.16 -16.32
CA PHE A 300 -3.29 32.90 -15.13
C PHE A 300 -2.19 33.82 -14.60
N PHE A 301 -0.97 33.31 -14.39
CA PHE A 301 0.14 34.09 -13.86
C PHE A 301 0.62 35.17 -14.84
N ARG A 302 0.59 34.89 -16.16
CA ARG A 302 0.87 35.90 -17.19
C ARG A 302 -0.13 37.05 -17.16
N ALA A 303 -1.42 36.78 -17.01
CA ALA A 303 -2.43 37.85 -16.91
C ALA A 303 -2.17 38.79 -15.71
N LEU A 304 -1.67 38.26 -14.60
CA LEU A 304 -1.23 39.05 -13.45
C LEU A 304 0.07 39.83 -13.77
N ALA A 305 1.05 39.18 -14.41
CA ALA A 305 2.31 39.81 -14.79
C ALA A 305 2.15 40.96 -15.79
N ASP A 306 1.21 40.84 -16.72
CA ASP A 306 0.86 41.86 -17.71
C ASP A 306 0.09 43.05 -17.11
N GLY A 307 -0.26 42.99 -15.81
CA GLY A 307 -1.04 44.01 -15.12
C GLY A 307 -2.50 44.10 -15.58
N LYS A 308 -3.00 43.08 -16.28
CA LYS A 308 -4.38 43.01 -16.79
C LYS A 308 -5.37 42.37 -15.81
N ALA A 309 -4.84 41.78 -14.74
CA ALA A 309 -5.63 41.18 -13.70
C ALA A 309 -5.03 41.40 -12.32
N SER A 310 -5.86 41.33 -11.28
CA SER A 310 -5.46 41.38 -9.88
C SER A 310 -6.21 40.34 -9.04
N VAL A 311 -5.65 39.97 -7.89
CA VAL A 311 -6.28 39.08 -6.90
C VAL A 311 -6.48 39.86 -5.62
N VAL A 312 -7.68 39.77 -5.04
CA VAL A 312 -8.03 40.39 -3.77
C VAL A 312 -8.57 39.30 -2.85
N THR A 313 -7.93 39.12 -1.69
CA THR A 313 -8.39 38.18 -0.65
C THR A 313 -9.09 38.97 0.45
N ASP A 314 -10.42 38.98 0.44
CA ASP A 314 -11.21 39.65 1.47
C ASP A 314 -12.65 39.09 1.50
N LYS A 315 -13.43 39.48 2.50
CA LYS A 315 -14.86 39.21 2.60
C LYS A 315 -15.65 40.41 2.09
N ILE A 316 -16.75 40.14 1.40
CA ILE A 316 -17.72 41.16 1.01
C ILE A 316 -18.50 41.58 2.25
N ASP A 317 -18.54 42.88 2.53
CA ASP A 317 -19.43 43.46 3.54
C ASP A 317 -20.83 43.67 2.93
N HIS A 318 -20.90 44.48 1.88
CA HIS A 318 -22.10 44.67 1.06
C HIS A 318 -21.74 45.14 -0.36
N ILE A 319 -22.71 45.04 -1.27
CA ILE A 319 -22.65 45.61 -2.61
C ILE A 319 -23.66 46.76 -2.69
N ASP A 320 -23.21 47.92 -3.18
CA ASP A 320 -24.07 49.06 -3.49
C ASP A 320 -24.35 49.16 -5.01
N GLU A 321 -24.85 50.31 -5.47
CA GLU A 321 -25.21 50.50 -6.87
C GLU A 321 -24.03 50.36 -7.85
N GLU A 322 -22.80 50.66 -7.43
CA GLU A 322 -21.62 50.75 -8.31
C GLU A 322 -20.39 50.00 -7.78
N ALA A 323 -20.38 49.58 -6.51
CA ALA A 323 -19.19 49.11 -5.82
C ALA A 323 -19.45 47.89 -4.91
N ILE A 324 -18.41 47.07 -4.77
CA ILE A 324 -18.32 45.99 -3.79
C ILE A 324 -17.45 46.49 -2.64
N TRP A 325 -18.03 46.60 -1.44
CA TRP A 325 -17.31 47.01 -0.23
C TRP A 325 -16.72 45.81 0.48
N LEU A 326 -15.43 45.92 0.84
CA LEU A 326 -14.67 44.84 1.48
C LEU A 326 -14.59 45.06 3.00
N ALA A 327 -14.82 43.99 3.76
CA ALA A 327 -14.99 44.06 5.20
C ALA A 327 -13.68 44.35 5.96
N ASN A 328 -12.57 43.71 5.58
CA ASN A 328 -11.31 43.83 6.34
C ASN A 328 -10.49 45.04 5.91
N THR A 329 -10.37 45.28 4.61
CA THR A 329 -9.55 46.38 4.05
C THR A 329 -10.27 47.73 4.05
N LYS A 330 -11.61 47.74 4.12
CA LYS A 330 -12.46 48.93 3.89
C LYS A 330 -12.26 49.60 2.53
N GLU A 331 -11.63 48.90 1.59
CA GLU A 331 -11.52 49.31 0.20
C GLU A 331 -12.80 48.93 -0.55
N CYS A 332 -13.00 49.55 -1.73
CA CYS A 332 -14.11 49.21 -2.61
C CYS A 332 -13.61 48.85 -4.01
N LEU A 333 -14.21 47.83 -4.61
CA LEU A 333 -14.01 47.47 -6.02
C LEU A 333 -15.16 48.03 -6.83
N ARG A 334 -14.87 48.69 -7.97
CA ARG A 334 -15.89 49.30 -8.85
C ARG A 334 -15.98 48.57 -10.20
N PRO A 335 -16.56 47.35 -10.24
CA PRO A 335 -16.74 46.64 -11.49
C PRO A 335 -17.90 47.21 -12.31
N ASP A 336 -17.82 47.04 -13.63
CA ASP A 336 -18.98 47.13 -14.52
C ASP A 336 -19.76 45.80 -14.57
N VAL A 337 -19.06 44.69 -14.27
CA VAL A 337 -19.59 43.32 -14.35
C VAL A 337 -19.15 42.51 -13.14
N ILE A 338 -20.11 41.85 -12.50
CA ILE A 338 -19.86 40.88 -11.42
C ILE A 338 -20.09 39.47 -11.97
N ILE A 339 -19.13 38.58 -11.76
CA ILE A 339 -19.24 37.17 -12.12
C ILE A 339 -19.28 36.32 -10.85
N THR A 340 -20.36 35.59 -10.61
CA THR A 340 -20.52 34.74 -9.42
C THR A 340 -20.01 33.33 -9.70
N ALA A 341 -18.69 33.14 -9.71
CA ALA A 341 -18.05 31.83 -9.89
C ALA A 341 -18.08 31.00 -8.58
N THR A 342 -19.27 30.81 -8.03
CA THR A 342 -19.52 30.35 -6.65
C THR A 342 -19.81 28.84 -6.52
N GLY A 343 -19.51 28.05 -7.56
CA GLY A 343 -19.59 26.59 -7.53
C GLY A 343 -20.85 26.02 -8.17
N LEU A 344 -21.10 24.74 -7.89
CA LEU A 344 -22.13 23.92 -8.52
C LEU A 344 -23.14 23.44 -7.49
N ASN A 345 -24.42 23.41 -7.84
CA ASN A 345 -25.45 22.81 -7.01
C ASN A 345 -25.47 21.29 -7.24
N VAL A 346 -24.93 20.51 -6.30
CA VAL A 346 -24.81 19.05 -6.43
C VAL A 346 -26.20 18.41 -6.51
N GLN A 347 -26.40 17.52 -7.47
CA GLN A 347 -27.67 16.86 -7.71
C GLN A 347 -27.45 15.42 -8.19
N LEU A 348 -28.02 14.47 -7.47
CA LEU A 348 -27.98 13.05 -7.83
C LEU A 348 -29.06 12.73 -8.87
N PHE A 349 -28.78 11.75 -9.74
CA PHE A 349 -29.72 11.19 -10.72
C PHE A 349 -30.43 12.22 -11.62
N GLY A 350 -29.81 13.38 -11.86
CA GLY A 350 -30.42 14.48 -12.61
C GLY A 350 -31.68 15.06 -11.96
N GLY A 351 -31.93 14.77 -10.68
CA GLY A 351 -33.10 15.23 -9.95
C GLY A 351 -34.37 14.42 -10.14
N ALA A 352 -34.28 13.23 -10.75
CA ALA A 352 -35.45 12.38 -10.93
C ALA A 352 -35.96 11.85 -9.58
N ASP A 353 -37.28 11.86 -9.37
CA ASP A 353 -37.89 11.23 -8.20
C ASP A 353 -37.86 9.69 -8.34
N ILE A 354 -37.15 9.01 -7.43
CA ILE A 354 -37.02 7.55 -7.44
C ILE A 354 -38.04 6.92 -6.48
N LYS A 355 -38.72 5.88 -6.96
CA LYS A 355 -39.71 5.11 -6.20
C LYS A 355 -39.50 3.60 -6.34
N VAL A 356 -39.86 2.85 -5.31
CA VAL A 356 -39.97 1.39 -5.31
C VAL A 356 -41.40 1.02 -4.94
N ASP A 357 -42.09 0.33 -5.83
CA ASP A 357 -43.49 -0.09 -5.66
C ASP A 357 -44.42 1.06 -5.24
N GLY A 358 -44.19 2.24 -5.84
CA GLY A 358 -44.95 3.47 -5.58
C GLY A 358 -44.49 4.29 -4.37
N GLN A 359 -43.62 3.74 -3.52
CA GLN A 359 -43.08 4.43 -2.35
C GLN A 359 -41.82 5.21 -2.71
N LYS A 360 -41.72 6.46 -2.24
CA LYS A 360 -40.57 7.32 -2.48
C LYS A 360 -39.36 6.79 -1.70
N VAL A 361 -38.21 6.71 -2.37
CA VAL A 361 -36.93 6.35 -1.74
C VAL A 361 -36.29 7.62 -1.18
N ASP A 362 -36.00 7.64 0.12
CA ASP A 362 -35.12 8.65 0.70
C ASP A 362 -33.66 8.26 0.41
N LEU A 363 -33.02 9.01 -0.48
CA LEU A 363 -31.64 8.76 -0.87
C LEU A 363 -30.66 9.04 0.28
N GLY A 364 -30.98 9.96 1.20
CA GLY A 364 -30.12 10.28 2.33
C GLY A 364 -30.04 9.13 3.35
N GLU A 365 -31.17 8.44 3.58
CA GLU A 365 -31.23 7.27 4.47
C GLU A 365 -30.83 5.96 3.78
N SER A 366 -31.02 5.86 2.46
CA SER A 366 -30.69 4.65 1.68
C SER A 366 -29.21 4.58 1.27
N LEU A 367 -28.45 5.67 1.47
CA LEU A 367 -27.00 5.75 1.27
C LEU A 367 -26.27 5.62 2.63
N ASP A 368 -26.49 4.51 3.32
CA ASP A 368 -25.65 4.12 4.47
C ASP A 368 -24.20 3.94 3.98
N PRO A 369 -23.14 4.42 4.67
CA PRO A 369 -21.75 4.27 4.21
C PRO A 369 -21.30 2.81 4.00
N GLY A 370 -22.07 1.84 4.51
CA GLY A 370 -21.90 0.40 4.28
C GLY A 370 -22.54 -0.15 3.01
N CYS A 371 -23.26 0.65 2.20
CA CYS A 371 -23.88 0.19 0.97
C CYS A 371 -22.84 -0.08 -0.13
N ARG A 372 -22.39 -1.34 -0.16
CA ARG A 372 -21.59 -1.96 -1.23
C ARG A 372 -22.36 -1.98 -2.55
N CYS A 373 -22.11 -0.99 -3.39
CA CYS A 373 -22.33 -1.07 -4.83
C CYS A 373 -21.11 -0.45 -5.53
N GLU A 374 -20.18 -1.30 -6.01
CA GLU A 374 -19.17 -0.97 -7.03
C GLU A 374 -19.85 -0.76 -8.39
N CYS A 375 -20.79 0.17 -8.46
CA CYS A 375 -21.24 0.77 -9.70
C CYS A 375 -20.87 2.25 -9.58
N ASN A 376 -19.66 2.57 -10.06
CA ASN A 376 -19.06 3.89 -10.14
C ASN A 376 -20.09 5.03 -10.13
N TYR A 377 -20.36 5.58 -8.95
CA TYR A 377 -20.84 6.95 -8.84
C TYR A 377 -19.70 7.83 -9.33
N ASN A 378 -19.85 8.40 -10.54
CA ASN A 378 -18.96 9.44 -11.06
C ASN A 378 -19.21 10.77 -10.33
N GLY A 379 -18.93 10.74 -9.03
CA GLY A 379 -19.16 11.82 -8.09
C GLY A 379 -18.52 11.54 -6.72
N ALA A 380 -17.25 11.12 -6.70
CA ALA A 380 -16.40 11.17 -5.50
C ALA A 380 -14.93 10.89 -5.86
N ASP A 381 -14.22 11.89 -6.39
CA ASP A 381 -12.83 12.10 -5.96
C ASP A 381 -12.96 12.89 -4.64
N HIS A 382 -12.56 12.29 -3.51
CA HIS A 382 -12.65 12.76 -2.13
C HIS A 382 -13.95 12.44 -1.35
N TYR A 383 -14.01 11.24 -0.80
CA TYR A 383 -14.34 11.09 0.63
C TYR A 383 -13.18 10.33 1.28
N GLU A 384 -12.26 11.08 1.87
CA GLU A 384 -11.20 10.54 2.71
C GLU A 384 -11.67 10.58 4.16
N TYR A 385 -11.35 9.49 4.87
CA TYR A 385 -11.72 9.17 6.24
C TYR A 385 -11.45 10.31 7.24
N GLY A 386 -12.43 10.64 8.06
CA GLY A 386 -12.30 11.53 9.20
C GLY A 386 -12.94 10.94 10.45
N TYR A 387 -12.08 10.47 11.37
CA TYR A 387 -12.28 10.30 12.81
C TYR A 387 -13.46 9.42 13.31
N GLU A 388 -13.13 8.19 13.70
CA GLU A 388 -13.84 7.49 14.78
C GLU A 388 -13.39 8.04 16.14
N GLY A 389 -14.36 8.39 16.97
CA GLY A 389 -14.17 8.69 18.38
C GLY A 389 -15.52 8.80 19.11
N GLY A 390 -15.90 7.71 19.79
CA GLY A 390 -16.67 7.76 21.05
C GLY A 390 -18.20 7.60 20.97
N GLU A 391 -18.64 6.36 21.24
CA GLU A 391 -19.77 5.93 22.10
C GLU A 391 -20.97 6.85 22.40
N GLY A 392 -22.18 6.31 22.17
CA GLY A 392 -23.23 6.24 23.21
C GLY A 392 -24.42 7.23 23.19
N CYS A 393 -25.56 6.73 22.72
CA CYS A 393 -26.98 7.01 23.09
C CYS A 393 -27.43 8.42 23.55
N ASP A 394 -28.38 9.01 22.82
CA ASP A 394 -29.81 9.22 23.21
C ASP A 394 -30.44 10.45 22.53
N SER A 395 -31.74 10.31 22.28
CA SER A 395 -32.66 11.26 21.63
C SER A 395 -33.08 12.43 22.52
N ASP A 396 -33.19 13.63 21.93
CA ASP A 396 -34.32 14.60 22.01
C ASP A 396 -33.93 16.09 22.07
N TYR A 397 -34.51 16.85 21.12
CA TYR A 397 -35.00 18.25 21.11
C TYR A 397 -34.10 19.51 21.35
N ASP A 398 -34.28 20.44 20.38
CA ASP A 398 -34.30 21.92 20.40
C ASP A 398 -33.07 22.82 20.66
N GLY A 399 -32.84 23.72 19.69
CA GLY A 399 -32.77 25.18 19.91
C GLY A 399 -31.42 25.82 20.26
N GLU A 400 -30.99 26.77 19.41
CA GLU A 400 -30.06 27.90 19.62
C GLU A 400 -29.19 27.95 20.90
N ASP A 401 -27.85 28.04 20.77
CA ASP A 401 -27.08 29.31 20.86
C ASP A 401 -25.56 29.06 20.88
N ALA A 402 -24.80 30.08 20.49
CA ALA A 402 -23.34 30.07 20.36
C ALA A 402 -22.58 29.88 21.70
N ARG A 403 -21.45 29.15 21.69
CA ARG A 403 -20.26 29.44 22.54
C ARG A 403 -18.99 28.73 22.06
N ARG A 404 -17.96 29.55 21.80
CA ARG A 404 -16.54 29.21 21.60
C ARG A 404 -15.96 28.53 22.84
N THR A 405 -15.15 27.50 22.64
CA THR A 405 -14.23 26.97 23.67
C THR A 405 -12.79 27.31 23.29
N THR A 406 -12.15 28.01 24.21
CA THR A 406 -10.80 28.61 24.17
C THR A 406 -9.71 27.53 24.08
N ILE A 407 -8.82 27.64 23.10
CA ILE A 407 -7.59 26.82 23.00
C ILE A 407 -6.53 27.40 23.96
N ARG A 408 -5.91 26.51 24.73
CA ARG A 408 -4.98 26.75 25.84
C ARG A 408 -3.64 27.33 25.36
N HIS A 409 -3.15 28.31 26.10
CA HIS A 409 -1.94 29.15 25.89
C HIS A 409 -0.59 28.39 25.93
N GLU A 410 -0.57 27.05 26.03
CA GLU A 410 0.64 26.24 26.15
C GLU A 410 1.27 25.83 24.80
N HIS A 411 0.50 25.91 23.70
CA HIS A 411 1.03 25.56 22.36
C HIS A 411 1.80 26.70 21.69
N GLU A 412 1.53 27.96 22.03
CA GLU A 412 2.23 29.13 21.46
C GLU A 412 3.68 29.23 21.96
N GLN A 413 3.95 28.91 23.23
CA GLN A 413 5.31 28.97 23.80
C GLN A 413 6.28 27.92 23.22
N LYS A 414 5.77 26.79 22.70
CA LYS A 414 6.60 25.78 22.02
C LYS A 414 7.00 26.21 20.61
N ILE A 415 6.16 27.00 19.94
CA ILE A 415 6.42 27.48 18.57
C ILE A 415 7.47 28.59 18.60
N ASP A 416 7.38 29.53 19.54
CA ASP A 416 8.38 30.60 19.71
C ASP A 416 9.77 30.04 20.03
N ARG A 417 9.86 28.98 20.86
CA ARG A 417 11.15 28.31 21.17
C ARG A 417 11.79 27.60 19.98
N ILE A 418 10.99 27.16 19.00
CA ILE A 418 11.51 26.53 17.78
C ILE A 418 12.05 27.60 16.82
N GLU A 419 11.37 28.74 16.74
CA GLU A 419 11.80 29.88 15.91
C GLU A 419 13.13 30.49 16.42
N THR A 420 13.29 30.68 17.73
CA THR A 420 14.56 31.21 18.29
C THR A 420 15.74 30.25 18.10
N ARG A 421 15.50 28.93 18.04
CA ARG A 421 16.55 27.93 17.80
C ARG A 421 16.97 27.88 16.33
N LEU A 422 16.06 28.13 15.40
CA LEU A 422 16.35 28.20 13.97
C LEU A 422 17.17 29.46 13.63
N GLU A 423 16.87 30.61 14.24
CA GLU A 423 17.66 31.83 14.07
C GLU A 423 19.12 31.68 14.54
N ASN A 424 19.35 30.98 15.67
CA ASN A 424 20.71 30.71 16.17
C ASN A 424 21.51 29.76 15.27
N ILE A 425 20.86 28.78 14.62
CA ILE A 425 21.51 27.87 13.67
C ILE A 425 21.85 28.61 12.37
N GLU A 426 20.99 29.54 11.93
CA GLU A 426 21.24 30.37 10.75
C GLU A 426 22.39 31.36 10.97
N ALA A 427 22.55 31.88 12.19
CA ALA A 427 23.69 32.72 12.58
C ALA A 427 25.02 31.94 12.60
N LEU A 428 25.04 30.72 13.15
CA LEU A 428 26.23 29.86 13.19
C LEU A 428 26.70 29.41 11.80
N LEU A 429 25.76 29.12 10.89
CA LEU A 429 26.07 28.74 9.51
C LEU A 429 26.61 29.90 8.67
N ARG A 430 26.23 31.15 8.99
CA ARG A 430 26.80 32.33 8.35
C ARG A 430 28.25 32.58 8.80
N ASP A 431 28.55 32.38 10.08
CA ASP A 431 29.93 32.51 10.60
C ASP A 431 30.88 31.44 10.05
N ALA A 432 30.40 30.20 9.85
CA ALA A 432 31.18 29.12 9.27
C ALA A 432 31.55 29.36 7.78
N SER A 433 30.82 30.22 7.07
CA SER A 433 31.05 30.50 5.65
C SER A 433 32.18 31.51 5.37
N HIS A 434 32.75 32.14 6.41
CA HIS A 434 33.78 33.18 6.29
C HIS A 434 35.23 32.71 6.47
N GLN A 435 35.50 31.43 6.76
CA GLN A 435 36.86 30.90 6.86
C GLN A 435 37.26 30.11 5.59
N ARG A 436 37.83 30.82 4.59
CA ARG A 436 38.56 30.21 3.48
C ARG A 436 40.07 30.32 3.72
N ILE A 437 40.76 29.18 3.72
CA ILE A 437 42.22 29.10 3.56
C ILE A 437 42.51 28.77 2.08
N PRO A 438 43.37 29.52 1.37
CA PRO A 438 43.76 29.21 0.00
C PRO A 438 44.97 28.26 -0.02
N VAL A 439 45.23 27.56 -1.14
CA VAL A 439 46.58 27.44 -1.75
C VAL A 439 46.56 26.57 -3.04
N SER A 440 46.98 27.26 -4.11
CA SER A 440 47.71 26.87 -5.35
C SER A 440 47.40 25.60 -6.13
N GLY A 441 47.12 25.80 -7.43
CA GLY A 441 47.12 24.76 -8.46
C GLY A 441 48.46 24.57 -9.18
N SER A 442 48.50 23.49 -9.96
CA SER A 442 49.39 23.35 -11.11
C SER A 442 48.64 22.64 -12.25
N SER A 443 48.72 23.27 -13.41
CA SER A 443 48.21 22.89 -14.73
C SER A 443 48.72 21.55 -15.25
N THR A 444 47.89 20.80 -16.00
CA THR A 444 48.27 20.44 -17.38
C THR A 444 47.05 20.09 -18.24
N THR A 445 47.05 20.72 -19.41
CA THR A 445 46.14 20.61 -20.56
C THR A 445 46.41 19.32 -21.34
N GLN A 446 45.37 18.64 -21.84
CA GLN A 446 45.44 17.93 -23.13
C GLN A 446 44.05 17.78 -23.77
N GLN A 447 43.93 18.32 -24.98
CA GLN A 447 42.79 18.24 -25.90
C GLN A 447 42.86 16.97 -26.75
N ARG A 448 41.70 16.38 -27.12
CA ARG A 448 41.36 15.83 -28.46
C ARG A 448 39.99 15.11 -28.45
N PRO A 449 39.35 14.77 -29.59
CA PRO A 449 38.65 15.67 -30.51
C PRO A 449 37.19 15.21 -30.79
N VAL A 450 36.44 16.05 -31.50
CA VAL A 450 35.11 15.75 -32.03
C VAL A 450 35.19 14.75 -33.20
N PHE A 451 34.43 13.66 -33.13
CA PHE A 451 34.02 12.84 -34.29
C PHE A 451 32.56 12.38 -34.11
N LEU A 452 31.73 12.70 -35.10
CA LEU A 452 30.42 12.09 -35.35
C LEU A 452 30.61 10.65 -35.86
N PRO A 453 29.69 9.73 -35.56
CA PRO A 453 29.43 8.62 -36.47
C PRO A 453 27.96 8.49 -36.89
N THR A 454 27.87 8.26 -38.19
CA THR A 454 26.86 7.69 -39.07
C THR A 454 26.03 6.52 -38.52
N VAL A 455 24.83 6.43 -39.10
CA VAL A 455 23.88 5.31 -39.06
C VAL A 455 24.52 4.03 -39.59
N ASP A 456 24.45 2.95 -38.81
CA ASP A 456 24.48 1.59 -39.34
C ASP A 456 23.62 0.63 -38.49
N THR A 457 22.95 -0.24 -39.23
CA THR A 457 21.97 -1.23 -38.81
C THR A 457 22.61 -2.49 -38.22
N GLY A 458 22.01 -3.03 -37.15
CA GLY A 458 22.13 -4.44 -36.77
C GLY A 458 22.88 -4.71 -35.46
N THR A 459 22.44 -5.79 -34.79
CA THR A 459 22.95 -6.42 -33.55
C THR A 459 22.63 -5.74 -32.21
N THR A 460 21.67 -6.36 -31.53
CA THR A 460 21.38 -6.31 -30.09
C THR A 460 22.63 -6.57 -29.26
N SER A 461 23.10 -5.54 -28.56
CA SER A 461 23.99 -5.66 -27.40
C SER A 461 23.29 -5.07 -26.18
N THR A 462 23.07 -5.92 -25.18
CA THR A 462 22.64 -5.63 -23.81
C THR A 462 23.50 -4.54 -23.16
N PRO A 463 22.94 -3.54 -22.46
CA PRO A 463 23.66 -2.76 -21.48
C PRO A 463 23.49 -3.35 -20.08
N ASP A 464 24.61 -3.43 -19.37
CA ASP A 464 24.80 -3.84 -17.99
C ASP A 464 23.80 -3.23 -17.00
N PHE A 465 23.30 -4.09 -16.10
CA PHE A 465 22.60 -3.68 -14.89
C PHE A 465 23.62 -3.22 -13.84
N GLY A 466 23.55 -1.94 -13.47
CA GLY A 466 24.24 -1.46 -12.28
C GLY A 466 24.25 0.06 -12.19
N THR A 467 23.34 0.64 -11.41
CA THR A 467 23.59 1.88 -10.65
C THR A 467 22.60 1.99 -9.48
N PRO A 468 23.00 2.63 -8.37
CA PRO A 468 22.56 2.28 -7.01
C PRO A 468 21.65 3.37 -6.42
N ASP A 469 20.35 3.12 -6.24
CA ASP A 469 19.46 4.10 -5.58
C ASP A 469 18.10 3.53 -5.08
N ALA A 470 18.04 2.26 -4.66
CA ALA A 470 16.88 1.67 -3.95
C ALA A 470 17.12 1.58 -2.43
N GLY A 471 16.97 2.71 -1.75
CA GLY A 471 16.72 2.71 -0.32
C GLY A 471 15.57 1.75 0.02
N SER A 472 15.81 0.91 1.03
CA SER A 472 14.96 -0.12 1.64
C SER A 472 13.46 -0.05 1.34
N VAL A 473 12.91 -1.15 0.80
CA VAL A 473 11.47 -1.39 0.57
C VAL A 473 10.72 -1.72 1.88
N PHE A 474 11.46 -1.94 2.97
CA PHE A 474 10.93 -2.21 4.30
C PHE A 474 11.20 -1.02 5.21
N GLY A 475 10.19 -0.60 5.98
CA GLY A 475 10.30 0.57 6.86
C GLY A 475 11.49 0.45 7.82
N SER A 476 12.62 1.05 7.44
CA SER A 476 13.84 1.13 8.26
C SER A 476 14.36 2.57 8.27
N ASN A 477 13.48 3.55 8.38
CA ASN A 477 13.86 4.94 8.61
C ASN A 477 12.91 5.52 9.67
N SER A 478 13.16 5.25 10.96
CA SER A 478 12.80 6.21 12.03
C SER A 478 13.40 5.93 13.42
N VAL A 479 14.07 4.80 13.69
CA VAL A 479 14.79 4.60 14.98
C VAL A 479 16.13 3.86 14.77
N ILE A 480 16.13 2.87 13.87
CA ILE A 480 17.27 1.99 13.53
C ILE A 480 18.51 2.76 13.06
N THR A 481 18.36 3.69 12.11
CA THR A 481 19.49 4.47 11.57
C THR A 481 20.11 5.41 12.62
N GLN A 482 19.31 5.90 13.58
CA GLN A 482 19.80 6.77 14.65
C GLN A 482 20.59 5.97 15.70
N GLN A 483 20.08 4.81 16.14
CA GLN A 483 20.77 3.96 17.14
C GLN A 483 22.04 3.29 16.58
N THR A 484 22.03 2.82 15.33
CA THR A 484 23.22 2.23 14.70
C THR A 484 24.28 3.29 14.34
N SER A 485 23.90 4.55 14.10
CA SER A 485 24.87 5.64 13.91
C SER A 485 25.58 6.01 15.21
N PHE A 486 24.84 6.05 16.32
CA PHE A 486 25.34 6.33 17.66
C PHE A 486 26.31 5.24 18.15
N ALA A 487 25.98 3.97 17.95
CA ALA A 487 26.87 2.85 18.27
C ALA A 487 28.22 2.94 17.51
N ASN A 488 28.23 3.41 16.26
CA ASN A 488 29.46 3.49 15.45
C ASN A 488 30.38 4.66 15.82
N GLU A 489 29.84 5.85 16.10
CA GLU A 489 30.64 7.00 16.57
C GLU A 489 31.32 6.68 17.92
N LEU A 490 30.62 5.91 18.75
CA LEU A 490 31.12 5.48 20.06
C LEU A 490 32.14 4.32 19.96
N ILE A 491 31.95 3.38 19.02
CA ILE A 491 32.93 2.31 18.74
C ILE A 491 34.25 2.91 18.21
N GLU A 492 34.21 3.93 17.35
CA GLU A 492 35.42 4.64 16.94
C GLU A 492 36.10 5.35 18.13
N ASP A 493 35.33 5.94 19.04
CA ASP A 493 35.85 6.59 20.24
C ASP A 493 36.49 5.59 21.24
N VAL A 494 35.90 4.41 21.41
CA VAL A 494 36.42 3.35 22.29
C VAL A 494 37.65 2.66 21.69
N MET A 495 37.74 2.48 20.37
CA MET A 495 38.95 1.93 19.73
C MET A 495 40.12 2.92 19.68
N GLN A 496 39.86 4.23 19.72
CA GLN A 496 40.90 5.24 19.89
C GLN A 496 41.44 5.29 21.32
N ARG A 497 40.73 4.73 22.31
CA ARG A 497 41.24 4.53 23.67
C ARG A 497 42.16 3.30 23.66
N ASN A 498 43.42 3.52 24.01
CA ASN A 498 44.56 2.59 23.84
C ASN A 498 44.50 1.23 24.61
N SER A 499 43.40 0.83 25.25
CA SER A 499 43.35 -0.34 26.17
C SER A 499 43.01 -1.69 25.52
N LEU A 500 42.40 -1.72 24.33
CA LEU A 500 41.93 -2.97 23.69
C LEU A 500 43.01 -3.83 23.03
N ARG A 501 44.28 -3.40 23.03
CA ARG A 501 45.37 -4.11 22.32
C ARG A 501 45.91 -5.35 23.05
N ASP A 502 45.51 -5.59 24.30
CA ASP A 502 45.96 -6.73 25.11
C ASP A 502 44.91 -7.86 25.23
N ILE A 503 43.83 -7.81 24.45
CA ILE A 503 42.79 -8.86 24.41
C ILE A 503 43.25 -10.09 23.59
N ASP A 504 42.87 -11.31 24.03
CA ASP A 504 43.08 -12.59 23.31
C ASP A 504 42.75 -12.42 21.80
N PRO A 505 43.66 -12.78 20.88
CA PRO A 505 43.44 -12.60 19.44
C PRO A 505 42.13 -13.24 18.93
N ARG A 506 41.66 -14.32 19.55
CA ARG A 506 40.37 -14.96 19.23
C ARG A 506 39.17 -14.07 19.58
N MET A 507 39.29 -13.31 20.66
CA MET A 507 38.25 -12.38 21.12
C MET A 507 38.20 -11.12 20.24
N SER A 508 39.36 -10.62 19.80
CA SER A 508 39.45 -9.52 18.83
C SER A 508 38.78 -9.90 17.49
N GLU A 509 39.01 -11.12 17.01
CA GLU A 509 38.38 -11.67 15.79
C GLU A 509 36.86 -11.82 15.94
N ALA A 510 36.38 -12.32 17.08
CA ALA A 510 34.94 -12.48 17.34
C ALA A 510 34.20 -11.13 17.39
N LEU A 511 34.81 -10.11 18.02
CA LEU A 511 34.29 -8.74 18.05
C LEU A 511 34.31 -8.09 16.66
N ALA A 512 35.35 -8.33 15.86
CA ALA A 512 35.41 -7.87 14.47
C ALA A 512 34.30 -8.49 13.61
N ASN A 513 34.02 -9.78 13.78
CA ASN A 513 32.92 -10.47 13.09
C ASN A 513 31.55 -9.89 13.49
N LEU A 514 31.34 -9.60 14.78
CA LEU A 514 30.09 -9.01 15.27
C LEU A 514 29.91 -7.57 14.76
N ARG A 515 30.98 -6.78 14.70
CA ARG A 515 31.00 -5.45 14.06
C ARG A 515 30.65 -5.54 12.58
N GLN A 516 31.23 -6.49 11.85
CA GLN A 516 30.95 -6.66 10.43
C GLN A 516 29.48 -7.02 10.18
N ILE A 517 28.88 -7.86 11.05
CA ILE A 517 27.44 -8.14 11.01
C ILE A 517 26.61 -6.86 11.19
N MET A 518 26.99 -5.95 12.08
CA MET A 518 26.31 -4.67 12.24
C MET A 518 26.50 -3.72 11.07
N GLU A 519 27.69 -3.65 10.49
CA GLU A 519 27.98 -2.79 9.34
C GLU A 519 27.16 -3.19 8.11
N LEU A 520 26.84 -4.49 7.96
CA LEU A 520 25.93 -4.99 6.93
C LEU A 520 24.49 -4.49 7.10
N GLN A 521 24.07 -4.13 8.32
CA GLN A 521 22.76 -3.46 8.55
C GLN A 521 22.73 -2.02 7.99
N ARG A 522 23.89 -1.41 7.68
CA ARG A 522 23.99 -0.07 7.06
C ARG A 522 23.86 -0.11 5.54
N GLN A 523 24.05 -1.28 4.92
CA GLN A 523 23.91 -1.44 3.47
C GLN A 523 22.42 -1.42 3.09
N SER A 524 22.08 -1.36 1.80
CA SER A 524 20.69 -1.56 1.38
C SER A 524 20.41 -3.07 1.26
N PRO A 525 19.22 -3.58 1.65
CA PRO A 525 18.93 -5.01 1.58
C PRO A 525 19.07 -5.52 0.14
N ILE A 526 19.30 -6.83 -0.06
CA ILE A 526 19.39 -7.54 -1.37
C ILE A 526 18.03 -7.54 -2.11
N THR A 527 17.20 -6.51 -1.91
CA THR A 527 15.99 -6.26 -2.68
C THR A 527 16.27 -5.78 -4.11
N TYR A 528 17.55 -5.70 -4.51
CA TYR A 528 17.99 -5.35 -5.86
C TYR A 528 18.26 -6.57 -6.76
N GLY A 529 18.02 -7.78 -6.25
CA GLY A 529 18.11 -9.01 -7.04
C GLY A 529 16.84 -9.33 -7.83
N PRO A 530 16.88 -10.35 -8.69
CA PRO A 530 15.68 -10.89 -9.34
C PRO A 530 14.63 -11.33 -8.29
N ARG A 531 13.33 -11.22 -8.63
CA ARG A 531 12.20 -11.58 -7.74
C ARG A 531 12.34 -13.01 -7.22
N PHE A 532 12.88 -13.90 -8.05
CA PHE A 532 13.26 -15.26 -7.72
C PHE A 532 14.64 -15.60 -8.31
N PRO A 533 15.46 -16.44 -7.65
CA PRO A 533 16.87 -16.65 -8.00
C PRO A 533 17.11 -17.33 -9.38
N LEU A 534 16.21 -18.19 -9.83
CA LEU A 534 16.26 -18.96 -11.07
C LEU A 534 15.30 -18.43 -12.15
N GLN A 535 14.72 -17.24 -11.96
CA GLN A 535 13.83 -16.66 -12.97
C GLN A 535 14.59 -16.42 -14.29
N GLN A 536 13.95 -16.72 -15.41
CA GLN A 536 14.50 -16.51 -16.76
C GLN A 536 13.71 -15.45 -17.53
N SER A 537 14.31 -14.93 -18.61
CA SER A 537 13.59 -14.06 -19.54
C SER A 537 12.56 -14.86 -20.34
N LEU A 538 11.37 -14.31 -20.53
CA LEU A 538 10.32 -15.00 -21.30
C LEU A 538 10.74 -15.18 -22.77
N PRO A 539 10.69 -16.41 -23.31
CA PRO A 539 10.93 -16.66 -24.72
C PRO A 539 9.82 -16.03 -25.61
N PRO A 540 10.10 -15.78 -26.91
CA PRO A 540 9.08 -15.35 -27.87
C PRO A 540 7.96 -16.39 -27.96
N GLY A 541 6.76 -16.04 -27.45
CA GLY A 541 5.64 -16.99 -27.32
C GLY A 541 5.20 -17.28 -25.88
N GLY A 542 5.84 -16.67 -24.88
CA GLY A 542 5.41 -16.71 -23.48
C GLY A 542 5.74 -18.03 -22.78
N LEU A 543 5.06 -18.31 -21.66
CA LEU A 543 5.32 -19.47 -20.79
C LEU A 543 5.24 -20.82 -21.50
N ARG A 544 4.53 -20.89 -22.63
CA ARG A 544 4.29 -22.12 -23.40
C ARG A 544 5.53 -22.67 -24.09
N GLN A 545 6.55 -21.84 -24.28
CA GLN A 545 7.80 -22.24 -24.91
C GLN A 545 8.85 -22.72 -23.90
N LEU A 546 8.52 -22.70 -22.60
CA LEU A 546 9.40 -23.24 -21.58
C LEU A 546 9.39 -24.77 -21.62
N GLU A 547 10.57 -25.37 -21.43
CA GLU A 547 10.73 -26.81 -21.41
C GLU A 547 10.03 -27.42 -20.20
N MET A 548 9.10 -28.35 -20.43
CA MET A 548 8.41 -29.07 -19.36
C MET A 548 9.16 -30.36 -19.00
N PRO A 549 9.11 -30.83 -17.73
CA PRO A 549 9.65 -32.12 -17.34
C PRO A 549 9.17 -33.28 -18.23
N PRO A 550 9.95 -34.37 -18.41
CA PRO A 550 9.57 -35.46 -19.30
C PRO A 550 8.21 -36.10 -18.96
N ILE A 551 7.37 -36.25 -19.98
CA ILE A 551 5.97 -36.66 -19.81
C ILE A 551 5.83 -38.09 -19.29
N ASP A 552 6.74 -38.99 -19.64
CA ASP A 552 6.77 -40.38 -19.18
C ASP A 552 7.00 -40.46 -17.66
N VAL A 553 7.85 -39.58 -17.13
CA VAL A 553 8.07 -39.41 -15.69
C VAL A 553 6.82 -38.88 -15.01
N VAL A 554 6.21 -37.81 -15.56
CA VAL A 554 4.99 -37.22 -14.99
C VAL A 554 3.82 -38.19 -15.02
N VAL A 555 3.60 -38.93 -16.11
CA VAL A 555 2.52 -39.92 -16.21
C VAL A 555 2.72 -41.07 -15.21
N SER A 556 3.95 -41.51 -15.02
CA SER A 556 4.28 -42.55 -14.03
C SER A 556 4.02 -42.05 -12.61
N LEU A 557 4.43 -40.82 -12.30
CA LEU A 557 4.17 -40.14 -11.04
C LEU A 557 2.66 -40.01 -10.78
N LEU A 558 1.89 -39.47 -11.74
CA LEU A 558 0.44 -39.31 -11.64
C LEU A 558 -0.30 -40.66 -11.45
N ARG A 559 0.24 -41.77 -11.96
CA ARG A 559 -0.30 -43.12 -11.72
C ARG A 559 -0.03 -43.56 -10.28
N ASN A 560 1.17 -43.32 -9.77
CA ASN A 560 1.57 -43.71 -8.42
C ASN A 560 0.77 -42.94 -7.35
N ILE A 561 0.59 -41.63 -7.51
CA ILE A 561 -0.13 -40.79 -6.53
C ILE A 561 -1.63 -41.11 -6.41
N LYS A 562 -2.22 -41.74 -7.44
CA LYS A 562 -3.60 -42.25 -7.39
C LYS A 562 -3.73 -43.49 -6.49
N SER A 563 -2.64 -44.23 -6.30
CA SER A 563 -2.62 -45.44 -5.47
C SER A 563 -2.16 -45.18 -4.03
N SER A 564 -1.30 -44.19 -3.83
CA SER A 564 -0.83 -43.73 -2.52
C SER A 564 -0.64 -42.22 -2.61
N THR A 565 -1.54 -41.46 -1.98
CA THR A 565 -1.50 -39.99 -2.08
C THR A 565 -0.35 -39.45 -1.23
N PRO A 566 0.54 -38.63 -1.81
CA PRO A 566 1.67 -38.07 -1.07
C PRO A 566 1.21 -37.08 0.00
N GLY A 567 1.82 -37.12 1.18
CA GLY A 567 1.48 -36.32 2.34
C GLY A 567 1.76 -34.84 2.13
N LEU A 568 3.00 -34.45 1.80
CA LEU A 568 3.40 -33.05 1.62
C LEU A 568 2.57 -32.37 0.52
N PHE A 569 2.40 -33.03 -0.62
CA PHE A 569 1.53 -32.53 -1.68
C PHE A 569 0.09 -32.32 -1.20
N THR A 570 -0.43 -33.23 -0.36
CA THR A 570 -1.78 -33.09 0.21
C THR A 570 -1.89 -31.90 1.16
N PHE A 571 -0.83 -31.59 1.93
CA PHE A 571 -0.81 -30.43 2.83
C PHE A 571 -0.66 -29.09 2.09
N LEU A 572 0.15 -29.04 1.03
CA LEU A 572 0.49 -27.80 0.33
C LEU A 572 -0.39 -27.49 -0.89
N CYS A 573 -0.75 -28.52 -1.65
CA CYS A 573 -1.56 -28.40 -2.88
C CYS A 573 -3.01 -28.81 -2.66
N TYR A 574 -3.50 -28.61 -1.43
CA TYR A 574 -4.81 -29.07 -0.98
C TYR A 574 -6.01 -28.46 -1.75
N PHE A 575 -5.78 -27.37 -2.47
CA PHE A 575 -6.82 -26.59 -3.14
C PHE A 575 -7.56 -27.31 -4.27
N PHE A 576 -7.09 -28.48 -4.70
CA PHE A 576 -7.71 -29.29 -5.75
C PHE A 576 -7.43 -30.78 -5.51
N ALA A 577 -8.32 -31.66 -5.96
CA ALA A 577 -8.11 -33.10 -5.80
C ALA A 577 -7.01 -33.61 -6.75
N VAL A 578 -6.39 -34.76 -6.43
CA VAL A 578 -5.41 -35.44 -7.30
C VAL A 578 -5.96 -35.68 -8.72
N LYS A 579 -7.27 -35.93 -8.82
CA LYS A 579 -7.97 -36.10 -10.09
C LYS A 579 -7.98 -34.81 -10.92
N ASP A 580 -8.17 -33.66 -10.26
CA ASP A 580 -8.17 -32.35 -10.91
C ASP A 580 -6.76 -31.96 -11.32
N PHE A 581 -5.76 -32.25 -10.49
CA PHE A 581 -4.35 -32.06 -10.85
C PHE A 581 -3.96 -32.84 -12.11
N SER A 582 -4.40 -34.10 -12.24
CA SER A 582 -4.17 -34.90 -13.45
C SER A 582 -4.76 -34.22 -14.70
N ASN A 583 -5.91 -33.57 -14.56
CA ASN A 583 -6.55 -32.84 -15.65
C ASN A 583 -5.78 -31.55 -16.00
N LEU A 584 -5.28 -30.82 -15.00
CA LEU A 584 -4.46 -29.62 -15.19
C LEU A 584 -3.14 -29.97 -15.90
N CYS A 585 -2.45 -31.03 -15.48
CA CYS A 585 -1.27 -31.54 -16.18
C CYS A 585 -1.60 -31.87 -17.65
N ARG A 586 -2.73 -32.51 -17.92
CA ARG A 586 -3.14 -32.82 -19.29
C ARG A 586 -3.33 -31.55 -20.14
N GLN A 587 -3.86 -30.46 -19.58
CA GLN A 587 -4.03 -29.19 -20.29
C GLN A 587 -2.69 -28.57 -20.69
N VAL A 588 -1.67 -28.66 -19.83
CA VAL A 588 -0.33 -28.10 -20.11
C VAL A 588 0.48 -28.98 -21.07
N TYR A 589 0.44 -30.31 -20.90
CA TYR A 589 1.22 -31.24 -21.73
C TYR A 589 0.57 -31.57 -23.08
N PHE A 590 -0.75 -31.50 -23.15
CA PHE A 590 -1.53 -31.76 -24.38
C PHE A 590 -2.55 -30.63 -24.60
N PRO A 591 -2.08 -29.41 -24.89
CA PRO A 591 -2.96 -28.28 -25.12
C PRO A 591 -3.79 -28.53 -26.38
N THR A 592 -5.10 -28.71 -26.18
CA THR A 592 -6.10 -28.71 -27.27
C THR A 592 -6.68 -27.31 -27.49
N GLU A 593 -6.63 -26.49 -26.45
CA GLU A 593 -6.94 -25.07 -26.41
C GLU A 593 -5.82 -24.33 -25.65
N ASP A 594 -5.85 -23.00 -25.71
CA ASP A 594 -4.95 -22.14 -24.96
C ASP A 594 -5.15 -22.30 -23.44
N PHE A 595 -4.08 -22.61 -22.69
CA PHE A 595 -4.11 -22.63 -21.22
C PHE A 595 -3.71 -21.27 -20.63
N SER A 596 -4.20 -20.97 -19.42
CA SER A 596 -3.89 -19.75 -18.68
C SER A 596 -2.57 -19.85 -17.89
N ASP A 597 -1.99 -18.69 -17.58
CA ASP A 597 -0.78 -18.60 -16.75
C ASP A 597 -0.98 -19.22 -15.37
N ALA A 598 -2.18 -19.07 -14.79
CA ALA A 598 -2.54 -19.68 -13.52
C ALA A 598 -2.48 -21.22 -13.57
N VAL A 599 -2.99 -21.84 -14.63
CA VAL A 599 -2.91 -23.30 -14.82
C VAL A 599 -1.45 -23.74 -14.94
N PHE A 600 -0.62 -22.99 -15.69
CA PHE A 600 0.80 -23.29 -15.82
C PHE A 600 1.54 -23.21 -14.48
N ILE A 601 1.25 -22.19 -13.66
CA ILE A 601 1.81 -22.04 -12.31
C ILE A 601 1.39 -23.22 -11.43
N ILE A 602 0.09 -23.53 -11.37
CA ILE A 602 -0.44 -24.63 -10.55
C ILE A 602 0.25 -25.97 -10.90
N VAL A 603 0.40 -26.26 -12.20
CA VAL A 603 1.06 -27.48 -12.65
C VAL A 603 2.53 -27.53 -12.23
N ASN A 604 3.30 -26.46 -12.45
CA ASN A 604 4.72 -26.47 -12.11
C ASN A 604 4.97 -26.46 -10.59
N ILE A 605 4.14 -25.80 -9.78
CA ILE A 605 4.19 -25.90 -8.31
C ILE A 605 3.88 -27.33 -7.86
N GLY A 606 2.81 -27.93 -8.39
CA GLY A 606 2.45 -29.29 -8.03
C GLY A 606 3.52 -30.30 -8.39
N LEU A 607 4.13 -30.17 -9.58
CA LEU A 607 5.26 -31.01 -9.99
C LEU A 607 6.50 -30.80 -9.11
N TYR A 608 6.80 -29.55 -8.74
CA TYR A 608 7.92 -29.24 -7.83
C TYR A 608 7.81 -30.01 -6.51
N TYR A 609 6.67 -29.93 -5.83
CA TYR A 609 6.47 -30.65 -4.56
C TYR A 609 6.41 -32.17 -4.74
N LEU A 610 5.75 -32.67 -5.80
CA LEU A 610 5.68 -34.11 -6.05
C LEU A 610 7.04 -34.71 -6.38
N PHE A 611 7.90 -33.98 -7.11
CA PHE A 611 9.24 -34.47 -7.40
C PHE A 611 10.10 -34.53 -6.14
N HIS A 612 9.97 -33.55 -5.23
CA HIS A 612 10.64 -33.61 -3.93
C HIS A 612 10.14 -34.76 -3.04
N GLU A 613 8.85 -35.05 -3.04
CA GLU A 613 8.28 -36.06 -2.15
C GLU A 613 8.37 -37.50 -2.71
N CYS A 614 8.27 -37.69 -4.03
CA CYS A 614 8.08 -39.02 -4.63
C CYS A 614 9.25 -39.51 -5.46
N LEU A 615 10.20 -38.66 -5.89
CA LEU A 615 11.33 -39.09 -6.71
C LEU A 615 12.58 -39.33 -5.85
N PRO A 616 13.35 -40.39 -6.11
CA PRO A 616 14.60 -40.66 -5.40
C PRO A 616 15.73 -39.71 -5.83
N GLU A 617 16.73 -39.57 -4.96
CA GLU A 617 17.94 -38.77 -5.20
C GLU A 617 18.58 -39.12 -6.56
N GLY A 618 18.82 -38.10 -7.39
CA GLY A 618 19.33 -38.25 -8.77
C GLY A 618 18.41 -37.69 -9.86
N HIS A 619 17.15 -37.40 -9.53
CA HIS A 619 16.18 -36.76 -10.44
C HIS A 619 16.12 -35.23 -10.29
N ASN A 620 17.18 -34.63 -9.74
CA ASN A 620 17.27 -33.21 -9.40
C ASN A 620 17.10 -32.29 -10.62
N SER A 621 17.39 -32.78 -11.83
CA SER A 621 17.14 -32.04 -13.06
C SER A 621 15.65 -31.72 -13.27
N TYR A 622 14.74 -32.63 -12.94
CA TYR A 622 13.30 -32.42 -13.12
C TYR A 622 12.73 -31.44 -12.09
N VAL A 623 13.20 -31.54 -10.84
CA VAL A 623 12.93 -30.55 -9.79
C VAL A 623 13.40 -29.17 -10.25
N HIS A 624 14.61 -29.08 -10.81
CA HIS A 624 15.19 -27.84 -11.29
C HIS A 624 14.41 -27.23 -12.46
N THR A 625 14.01 -28.04 -13.45
CA THR A 625 13.18 -27.58 -14.57
C THR A 625 11.82 -27.06 -14.08
N ALA A 626 11.11 -27.80 -13.22
CA ALA A 626 9.84 -27.36 -12.66
C ALA A 626 9.99 -26.05 -11.88
N ARG A 627 11.10 -25.91 -11.13
CA ARG A 627 11.44 -24.70 -10.37
C ARG A 627 11.72 -23.50 -11.27
N ILE A 628 12.50 -23.64 -12.34
CA ILE A 628 12.76 -22.56 -13.32
C ILE A 628 11.44 -22.08 -13.92
N ASN A 629 10.60 -23.01 -14.36
CA ASN A 629 9.31 -22.69 -14.97
C ASN A 629 8.41 -21.93 -14.00
N LEU A 630 8.37 -22.40 -12.76
CA LEU A 630 7.62 -21.78 -11.68
C LEU A 630 8.10 -20.36 -11.38
N GLU A 631 9.40 -20.20 -11.08
CA GLU A 631 9.98 -18.91 -10.71
C GLU A 631 9.84 -17.90 -11.86
N THR A 632 10.01 -18.34 -13.11
CA THR A 632 9.80 -17.52 -14.31
C THR A 632 8.33 -17.10 -14.46
N ALA A 633 7.38 -18.01 -14.23
CA ALA A 633 5.96 -17.70 -14.30
C ALA A 633 5.51 -16.73 -13.19
N LEU A 634 5.93 -16.95 -11.94
CA LEU A 634 5.62 -16.06 -10.82
C LEU A 634 6.29 -14.68 -10.94
N ALA A 635 7.46 -14.59 -11.58
CA ALA A 635 8.12 -13.32 -11.87
C ALA A 635 7.31 -12.46 -12.86
N ASN A 636 6.60 -13.09 -13.79
CA ASN A 636 5.86 -12.42 -14.87
C ASN A 636 4.33 -12.41 -14.68
N ILE A 637 3.83 -12.88 -13.52
CA ILE A 637 2.39 -12.94 -13.26
C ILE A 637 1.79 -11.53 -13.20
N ASN A 638 0.68 -11.33 -13.92
CA ASN A 638 -0.09 -10.09 -13.83
C ASN A 638 -0.90 -10.11 -12.53
N LEU A 639 -0.78 -9.08 -11.67
CA LEU A 639 -1.58 -9.02 -10.43
C LEU A 639 -3.00 -8.46 -10.65
N PHE A 640 -3.30 -7.91 -11.83
CA PHE A 640 -4.62 -7.41 -12.22
C PHE A 640 -5.38 -8.44 -13.06
N MET A 641 -5.39 -9.70 -12.62
CA MET A 641 -6.14 -10.78 -13.26
C MET A 641 -7.61 -10.79 -12.82
N PRO A 642 -8.53 -11.31 -13.66
CA PRO A 642 -9.93 -11.47 -13.25
C PRO A 642 -10.06 -12.42 -12.07
N THR A 643 -11.08 -12.20 -11.23
CA THR A 643 -11.35 -13.01 -10.05
C THR A 643 -11.89 -14.39 -10.42
N THR A 644 -11.00 -15.39 -10.50
CA THR A 644 -11.34 -16.81 -10.70
C THR A 644 -10.69 -17.70 -9.64
N ILE A 645 -11.23 -18.90 -9.43
CA ILE A 645 -10.70 -19.87 -8.46
C ILE A 645 -9.26 -20.24 -8.81
N GLU A 646 -8.95 -20.45 -10.09
CA GLU A 646 -7.62 -20.82 -10.58
C GLU A 646 -6.59 -19.71 -10.34
N ASN A 647 -6.97 -18.46 -10.55
CA ASN A 647 -6.07 -17.33 -10.30
C ASN A 647 -5.77 -17.18 -8.80
N ILE A 648 -6.78 -17.36 -7.94
CA ILE A 648 -6.60 -17.35 -6.47
C ILE A 648 -5.71 -18.53 -6.04
N GLN A 649 -5.94 -19.73 -6.57
CA GLN A 649 -5.10 -20.91 -6.34
C GLN A 649 -3.65 -20.66 -6.71
N ALA A 650 -3.38 -20.13 -7.91
CA ALA A 650 -2.03 -19.85 -8.38
C ALA A 650 -1.32 -18.81 -7.50
N LEU A 651 -2.03 -17.76 -7.06
CA LEU A 651 -1.48 -16.73 -6.18
C LEU A 651 -1.14 -17.25 -4.78
N ILE A 652 -2.04 -18.02 -4.15
CA ILE A 652 -1.81 -18.59 -2.82
C ILE A 652 -0.67 -19.61 -2.87
N LEU A 653 -0.68 -20.52 -3.86
CA LEU A 653 0.41 -21.48 -4.04
C LEU A 653 1.73 -20.78 -4.31
N GLY A 654 1.71 -19.72 -5.13
CA GLY A 654 2.88 -18.87 -5.34
C GLY A 654 3.36 -18.18 -4.06
N ALA A 655 2.45 -17.78 -3.17
CA ALA A 655 2.80 -17.20 -1.87
C ALA A 655 3.43 -18.22 -0.92
N PHE A 656 2.91 -19.45 -0.88
CA PHE A 656 3.52 -20.55 -0.13
C PHE A 656 4.91 -20.89 -0.66
N TYR A 657 5.05 -21.04 -1.98
CA TYR A 657 6.34 -21.25 -2.59
C TYR A 657 7.33 -20.11 -2.29
N ALA A 658 6.89 -18.85 -2.43
CA ALA A 658 7.71 -17.69 -2.09
C ALA A 658 8.13 -17.68 -0.60
N THR A 659 7.29 -18.20 0.28
CA THR A 659 7.64 -18.41 1.70
C THR A 659 8.70 -19.49 1.86
N ASP A 660 8.53 -20.63 1.17
CA ASP A 660 9.47 -21.75 1.16
C ASP A 660 10.83 -21.43 0.55
N VAL A 661 10.95 -20.37 -0.25
CA VAL A 661 12.24 -19.85 -0.76
C VAL A 661 12.70 -18.56 -0.08
N CYS A 662 12.10 -18.22 1.08
CA CYS A 662 12.43 -17.02 1.86
C CYS A 662 12.39 -15.71 1.05
N ARG A 663 11.28 -15.49 0.34
CA ARG A 663 10.93 -14.23 -0.34
C ARG A 663 9.65 -13.65 0.26
N PRO A 664 9.65 -13.23 1.55
CA PRO A 664 8.43 -12.84 2.27
C PRO A 664 7.75 -11.58 1.69
N ALA A 665 8.51 -10.69 1.02
CA ALA A 665 7.96 -9.56 0.28
C ALA A 665 7.03 -10.01 -0.86
N VAL A 666 7.50 -10.98 -1.63
CA VAL A 666 6.80 -11.54 -2.78
C VAL A 666 5.63 -12.39 -2.31
N ALA A 667 5.84 -13.21 -1.28
CA ALA A 667 4.79 -13.99 -0.64
C ALA A 667 3.61 -13.09 -0.21
N TRP A 668 3.90 -11.96 0.43
CA TRP A 668 2.87 -11.00 0.79
C TRP A 668 2.17 -10.36 -0.41
N GLN A 669 2.89 -9.96 -1.45
CA GLN A 669 2.26 -9.36 -2.65
C GLN A 669 1.27 -10.33 -3.29
N LEU A 670 1.68 -11.59 -3.47
CA LEU A 670 0.84 -12.63 -4.04
C LEU A 670 -0.36 -12.93 -3.13
N ASN A 671 -0.13 -13.06 -1.82
CA ASN A 671 -1.20 -13.32 -0.86
C ASN A 671 -2.18 -12.14 -0.73
N THR A 672 -1.70 -10.89 -0.81
CA THR A 672 -2.56 -9.70 -0.79
C THR A 672 -3.46 -9.66 -2.02
N ALA A 673 -2.93 -9.97 -3.20
CA ALA A 673 -3.74 -10.08 -4.41
C ALA A 673 -4.81 -11.17 -4.25
N ALA A 674 -4.44 -12.35 -3.71
CA ALA A 674 -5.41 -13.41 -3.41
C ALA A 674 -6.47 -12.98 -2.37
N ALA A 675 -6.08 -12.25 -1.32
CA ALA A 675 -6.97 -11.76 -0.26
C ALA A 675 -8.03 -10.83 -0.83
N LEU A 676 -7.61 -9.85 -1.63
CA LEU A 676 -8.51 -8.93 -2.32
C LEU A 676 -9.47 -9.67 -3.24
N MET A 677 -8.98 -10.65 -4.01
CA MET A 677 -9.82 -11.48 -4.88
C MET A 677 -10.85 -12.30 -4.09
N CYS A 678 -10.46 -12.92 -2.97
CA CYS A 678 -11.36 -13.64 -2.06
C CYS A 678 -12.41 -12.70 -1.44
N GLN A 679 -12.04 -11.47 -1.09
CA GLN A 679 -12.96 -10.46 -0.55
C GLN A 679 -13.94 -9.97 -1.62
N MET A 680 -13.47 -9.65 -2.82
CA MET A 680 -14.30 -9.24 -3.97
C MET A 680 -15.31 -10.33 -4.35
N ALA A 681 -14.88 -11.60 -4.38
CA ALA A 681 -15.76 -12.73 -4.67
C ALA A 681 -16.66 -13.16 -3.49
N GLY A 682 -16.49 -12.55 -2.32
CA GLY A 682 -17.30 -12.83 -1.14
C GLY A 682 -17.05 -14.18 -0.47
N PHE A 683 -15.89 -14.81 -0.64
CA PHE A 683 -15.61 -16.17 -0.10
C PHE A 683 -15.64 -16.22 1.44
N HIS A 684 -15.49 -15.08 2.09
CA HIS A 684 -15.58 -14.88 3.54
C HIS A 684 -17.03 -14.76 4.05
N ARG A 685 -18.01 -14.74 3.13
CA ARG A 685 -19.43 -14.48 3.41
C ARG A 685 -20.30 -15.72 3.17
N ARG A 686 -21.05 -16.17 4.17
CA ARG A 686 -21.96 -17.32 4.13
C ARG A 686 -23.01 -17.16 3.04
N ASN A 687 -23.51 -15.94 2.83
CA ASN A 687 -24.49 -15.64 1.77
C ASN A 687 -23.98 -15.99 0.36
N SER A 688 -22.67 -15.89 0.10
CA SER A 688 -22.10 -16.23 -1.22
C SER A 688 -22.01 -17.74 -1.46
N HIS A 689 -22.19 -18.56 -0.41
CA HIS A 689 -22.12 -20.01 -0.45
C HIS A 689 -23.50 -20.69 -0.59
N VAL A 690 -24.60 -19.97 -0.31
CA VAL A 690 -25.96 -20.54 -0.29
C VAL A 690 -26.43 -21.02 -1.67
N MET A 691 -26.01 -20.32 -2.73
CA MET A 691 -26.52 -20.51 -4.10
C MET A 691 -25.62 -21.37 -5.00
N ILE A 692 -24.57 -21.97 -4.46
CA ILE A 692 -23.57 -22.78 -5.20
C ILE A 692 -23.54 -24.22 -4.68
N SER A 693 -22.92 -25.13 -5.45
CA SER A 693 -22.78 -26.52 -5.00
C SER A 693 -21.92 -26.62 -3.73
N PRO A 694 -22.19 -27.58 -2.83
CA PRO A 694 -21.39 -27.77 -1.61
C PRO A 694 -19.89 -27.92 -1.88
N GLU A 695 -19.54 -28.62 -2.96
CA GLU A 695 -18.14 -28.81 -3.38
C GLU A 695 -17.44 -27.48 -3.70
N VAL A 696 -18.11 -26.57 -4.43
CA VAL A 696 -17.55 -25.25 -4.76
C VAL A 696 -17.53 -24.35 -3.52
N ALA A 697 -18.53 -24.43 -2.65
CA ALA A 697 -18.55 -23.70 -1.38
C ALA A 697 -17.38 -24.11 -0.47
N ASP A 698 -17.09 -25.41 -0.40
CA ASP A 698 -15.97 -25.95 0.35
C ASP A 698 -14.64 -25.44 -0.23
N THR A 699 -14.43 -25.52 -1.55
CA THR A 699 -13.22 -24.99 -2.20
C THR A 699 -13.02 -23.49 -1.92
N ARG A 700 -14.08 -22.68 -1.98
CA ARG A 700 -14.02 -21.24 -1.66
C ARG A 700 -13.63 -21.00 -0.20
N ALA A 701 -14.22 -21.74 0.73
CA ALA A 701 -13.89 -21.65 2.16
C ALA A 701 -12.43 -22.03 2.42
N ILE A 702 -11.94 -23.10 1.77
CA ILE A 702 -10.56 -23.56 1.89
C ILE A 702 -9.59 -22.48 1.39
N LEU A 703 -9.83 -21.92 0.19
CA LEU A 703 -9.00 -20.87 -0.39
C LEU A 703 -8.96 -19.63 0.50
N PHE A 704 -10.12 -19.20 0.99
CA PHE A 704 -10.19 -18.07 1.90
C PHE A 704 -9.41 -18.32 3.19
N TRP A 705 -9.61 -19.46 3.85
CA TRP A 705 -8.94 -19.75 5.12
C TRP A 705 -7.42 -19.89 4.99
N HIS A 706 -6.92 -20.39 3.86
CA HIS A 706 -5.47 -20.41 3.60
C HIS A 706 -4.92 -19.01 3.35
N THR A 707 -5.63 -18.20 2.57
CA THR A 707 -5.26 -16.79 2.34
C THR A 707 -5.23 -16.02 3.67
N TYR A 708 -6.22 -16.27 4.53
CA TYR A 708 -6.32 -15.71 5.88
C TYR A 708 -5.14 -16.14 6.77
N MET A 709 -4.85 -17.43 6.85
CA MET A 709 -3.71 -17.92 7.66
C MET A 709 -2.39 -17.33 7.19
N ALA A 710 -2.15 -17.29 5.88
CA ALA A 710 -0.93 -16.72 5.30
C ALA A 710 -0.80 -15.22 5.59
N ASP A 711 -1.90 -14.46 5.45
CA ASP A 711 -1.94 -13.02 5.73
C ASP A 711 -1.62 -12.74 7.21
N LYS A 712 -2.26 -13.48 8.12
CA LYS A 712 -2.07 -13.33 9.56
C LYS A 712 -0.66 -13.72 10.03
N ALA A 713 -0.16 -14.88 9.59
CA ALA A 713 1.15 -15.41 10.00
C ALA A 713 2.33 -14.51 9.57
N MET A 714 2.16 -13.72 8.50
CA MET A 714 3.19 -12.79 8.01
C MET A 714 3.29 -11.48 8.79
N SER A 715 2.35 -11.17 9.70
CA SER A 715 2.25 -9.87 10.38
C SER A 715 3.48 -9.55 11.25
N ILE A 716 3.92 -10.53 12.06
CA ILE A 716 5.08 -10.37 12.95
C ILE A 716 6.37 -10.15 12.13
N ARG A 717 6.59 -10.98 11.10
CA ARG A 717 7.78 -10.94 10.23
C ARG A 717 7.91 -9.63 9.48
N LEU A 718 6.81 -9.16 8.91
CA LEU A 718 6.80 -8.03 7.99
C LEU A 718 6.55 -6.71 8.72
N GLY A 719 6.28 -6.77 10.03
CA GLY A 719 6.06 -5.59 10.85
C GLY A 719 4.85 -4.77 10.39
N ARG A 720 3.76 -5.44 9.99
CA ARG A 720 2.55 -4.79 9.48
C ARG A 720 1.29 -5.54 9.88
N ALA A 721 0.18 -4.80 9.90
CA ALA A 721 -1.13 -5.39 10.13
C ALA A 721 -1.56 -6.25 8.93
N SER A 722 -2.35 -7.29 9.23
CA SER A 722 -2.96 -8.16 8.24
C SER A 722 -4.03 -7.40 7.41
N VAL A 723 -4.15 -7.76 6.13
CA VAL A 723 -5.11 -7.17 5.19
C VAL A 723 -6.54 -7.59 5.51
N ILE A 724 -6.75 -8.85 5.89
CA ILE A 724 -8.07 -9.41 6.17
C ILE A 724 -8.50 -9.11 7.61
N GLN A 725 -9.61 -8.39 7.77
CA GLN A 725 -10.17 -8.04 9.07
C GLN A 725 -11.16 -9.11 9.57
N ASP A 726 -11.01 -9.53 10.82
CA ASP A 726 -11.83 -10.59 11.42
C ASP A 726 -13.33 -10.25 11.45
N LEU A 727 -13.67 -8.97 11.55
CA LEU A 727 -15.04 -8.45 11.63
C LEU A 727 -15.87 -8.66 10.36
N GLU A 728 -15.22 -8.90 9.21
CA GLU A 728 -15.93 -9.07 7.95
C GLU A 728 -16.39 -10.53 7.71
N ILE A 729 -15.97 -11.48 8.56
CA ILE A 729 -16.08 -12.92 8.30
C ILE A 729 -17.28 -13.53 9.04
N ASP A 730 -18.17 -14.22 8.32
CA ASP A 730 -19.35 -14.92 8.90
C ASP A 730 -19.41 -16.44 8.56
N ILE A 731 -18.40 -16.95 7.84
CA ILE A 731 -18.26 -18.39 7.55
C ILE A 731 -17.62 -19.13 8.74
N PRO A 732 -17.88 -20.45 8.91
CA PRO A 732 -17.30 -21.22 10.01
C PRO A 732 -15.77 -21.22 9.98
N ARG A 733 -15.12 -21.00 11.15
CA ARG A 733 -13.66 -21.05 11.36
C ARG A 733 -13.13 -22.50 11.36
N SER A 734 -13.40 -23.23 10.29
CA SER A 734 -12.99 -24.61 10.12
C SER A 734 -13.04 -24.99 8.64
N PHE A 735 -12.11 -25.82 8.20
CA PHE A 735 -12.17 -26.49 6.91
C PHE A 735 -11.59 -27.91 7.05
N ASN A 736 -12.00 -28.81 6.16
CA ASN A 736 -11.52 -30.19 6.13
C ASN A 736 -10.54 -30.38 4.98
N PHE A 737 -9.67 -31.39 5.07
CA PHE A 737 -8.93 -31.85 3.90
C PHE A 737 -9.77 -32.85 3.08
N HIS A 738 -9.77 -32.71 1.75
CA HIS A 738 -10.27 -33.66 0.77
C HIS A 738 -9.49 -34.98 0.90
N GLY A 739 -10.22 -36.10 0.95
CA GLY A 739 -9.64 -37.45 1.07
C GLY A 739 -9.87 -38.09 2.45
N ASN A 740 -9.08 -39.12 2.78
CA ASN A 740 -9.29 -39.99 3.94
C ASN A 740 -8.92 -39.37 5.31
N LEU A 741 -8.55 -38.09 5.34
CA LEU A 741 -8.00 -37.41 6.52
C LEU A 741 -9.06 -36.69 7.39
N SER A 742 -10.35 -36.82 7.07
CA SER A 742 -11.38 -35.79 7.38
C SER A 742 -11.66 -35.43 8.85
N LEU A 743 -11.56 -36.33 9.84
CA LEU A 743 -12.03 -36.02 11.21
C LEU A 743 -10.94 -35.40 12.11
N GLU A 744 -9.75 -36.00 12.11
CA GLU A 744 -8.62 -35.57 12.98
C GLU A 744 -7.95 -34.32 12.44
N THR A 745 -7.95 -34.13 11.12
CA THR A 745 -7.39 -32.93 10.51
C THR A 745 -8.25 -31.68 10.70
N ARG A 746 -9.55 -31.82 11.01
CA ARG A 746 -10.42 -30.67 11.30
C ARG A 746 -10.04 -29.97 12.61
N ALA A 747 -9.58 -30.73 13.61
CA ALA A 747 -9.06 -30.16 14.85
C ALA A 747 -7.74 -29.43 14.59
N LEU A 748 -6.85 -30.04 13.81
CA LEU A 748 -5.56 -29.46 13.42
C LEU A 748 -5.72 -28.12 12.66
N THR A 749 -6.63 -28.05 11.68
CA THR A 749 -6.87 -26.81 10.92
C THR A 749 -7.48 -25.70 11.77
N ALA A 750 -8.34 -26.05 12.73
CA ALA A 750 -8.87 -25.09 13.70
C ALA A 750 -7.76 -24.52 14.60
N THR A 751 -6.84 -25.37 15.05
CA THR A 751 -5.66 -24.95 15.82
C THR A 751 -4.79 -23.99 15.03
N TRP A 752 -4.49 -24.30 13.76
CA TRP A 752 -3.69 -23.40 12.90
C TRP A 752 -4.38 -22.06 12.62
N LEU A 753 -5.69 -22.07 12.37
CA LEU A 753 -6.47 -20.84 12.20
C LEU A 753 -6.42 -19.96 13.45
N ARG A 754 -6.57 -20.56 14.62
CA ARG A 754 -6.46 -19.86 15.90
C ARG A 754 -5.05 -19.34 16.13
N GLY A 755 -4.02 -20.16 15.85
CA GLY A 755 -2.61 -19.78 15.95
C GLY A 755 -2.25 -18.57 15.07
N ALA A 756 -2.67 -18.58 13.81
CA ALA A 756 -2.43 -17.48 12.89
C ALA A 756 -3.13 -16.18 13.35
N SER A 757 -4.41 -16.26 13.72
CA SER A 757 -5.17 -15.13 14.28
C SER A 757 -4.50 -14.57 15.55
N PHE A 758 -4.03 -15.45 16.43
CA PHE A 758 -3.32 -15.09 17.65
C PHE A 758 -2.01 -14.36 17.36
N GLN A 759 -1.18 -14.84 16.43
CA GLN A 759 0.06 -14.17 16.02
C GLN A 759 -0.17 -12.74 15.48
N SER A 760 -1.24 -12.53 14.70
CA SER A 760 -1.62 -11.17 14.25
C SER A 760 -1.98 -10.26 15.42
N ARG A 761 -2.74 -10.78 16.40
CA ARG A 761 -3.12 -10.03 17.61
C ARG A 761 -1.92 -9.69 18.48
N VAL A 762 -0.95 -10.61 18.61
CA VAL A 762 0.33 -10.33 19.30
C VAL A 762 1.03 -9.15 18.62
N TYR A 763 1.09 -9.14 17.29
CA TYR A 763 1.61 -7.99 16.55
C TYR A 763 0.83 -6.70 16.86
N GLU A 764 -0.48 -6.71 16.73
CA GLU A 764 -1.33 -5.52 16.92
C GLU A 764 -1.30 -4.98 18.36
N GLN A 765 -1.20 -5.85 19.36
CA GLN A 765 -1.31 -5.47 20.76
C GLN A 765 0.03 -5.19 21.44
N LEU A 766 1.13 -5.78 20.96
CA LEU A 766 2.46 -5.65 21.57
C LEU A 766 3.52 -5.05 20.64
N LEU A 767 3.46 -5.27 19.32
CA LEU A 767 4.59 -4.99 18.40
C LEU A 767 4.32 -3.92 17.34
N CYS A 768 3.08 -3.42 17.22
CA CYS A 768 2.75 -2.37 16.27
C CYS A 768 3.18 -0.99 16.81
N PRO A 769 3.40 0.02 15.95
CA PRO A 769 3.87 1.34 16.40
C PRO A 769 2.97 1.99 17.46
N ALA A 770 1.65 1.81 17.35
CA ALA A 770 0.69 2.33 18.32
C ALA A 770 0.73 1.58 19.66
N ALA A 771 1.05 0.29 19.66
CA ALA A 771 1.21 -0.51 20.87
C ALA A 771 2.51 -0.15 21.60
N LEU A 772 3.61 0.02 20.87
CA LEU A 772 4.91 0.41 21.42
C LEU A 772 4.91 1.84 22.00
N ALA A 773 3.99 2.70 21.57
CA ALA A 773 3.81 4.05 22.12
C ALA A 773 3.07 4.08 23.48
N ARG A 774 2.57 2.95 23.98
CA ARG A 774 1.85 2.86 25.27
C ARG A 774 2.80 2.76 26.46
N PRO A 775 2.35 3.07 27.69
CA PRO A 775 3.15 2.84 28.90
C PRO A 775 3.55 1.35 29.05
N THR A 776 4.77 1.09 29.53
CA THR A 776 5.30 -0.27 29.76
C THR A 776 4.42 -1.12 30.66
N THR A 777 3.77 -0.52 31.66
CA THR A 777 2.82 -1.21 32.54
C THR A 777 1.63 -1.76 31.78
N GLU A 778 1.07 -0.99 30.85
CA GLU A 778 -0.06 -1.42 30.01
C GLU A 778 0.37 -2.52 29.03
N ILE A 779 1.57 -2.40 28.45
CA ILE A 779 2.14 -3.43 27.56
C ILE A 779 2.34 -4.74 28.34
N ALA A 780 2.89 -4.67 29.55
CA ALA A 780 3.12 -5.84 30.40
C ALA A 780 1.80 -6.50 30.85
N GLU A 781 0.77 -5.73 31.17
CA GLU A 781 -0.57 -6.28 31.48
C GLU A 781 -1.18 -7.01 30.28
N ARG A 782 -1.13 -6.40 29.09
CA ARG A 782 -1.58 -7.04 27.85
C ARG A 782 -0.78 -8.30 27.54
N ALA A 783 0.53 -8.28 27.74
CA ALA A 783 1.40 -9.43 27.55
C ALA A 783 1.03 -10.58 28.51
N ARG A 784 0.69 -10.31 29.78
CA ARG A 784 0.23 -11.34 30.72
C ARG A 784 -1.08 -12.00 30.26
N LEU A 785 -2.02 -11.22 29.74
CA LEU A 785 -3.28 -11.75 29.19
C LEU A 785 -3.02 -12.65 27.98
N LEU A 786 -2.19 -12.19 27.04
CA LEU A 786 -1.80 -12.96 25.85
C LEU A 786 -1.02 -14.24 26.23
N ALA A 787 -0.15 -14.18 27.24
CA ALA A 787 0.60 -15.35 27.71
C ALA A 787 -0.34 -16.42 28.29
N HIS A 788 -1.35 -16.00 29.06
CA HIS A 788 -2.37 -16.92 29.58
C HIS A 788 -3.16 -17.61 28.45
N GLU A 789 -3.60 -16.83 27.45
CA GLU A 789 -4.28 -17.37 26.27
C GLU A 789 -3.38 -18.33 25.48
N CYS A 790 -2.11 -17.96 25.27
CA CYS A 790 -1.13 -18.79 24.56
C CYS A 790 -0.91 -20.14 25.25
N HIS A 791 -0.84 -20.15 26.58
CA HIS A 791 -0.66 -21.37 27.35
C HIS A 791 -1.88 -22.31 27.26
N GLN A 792 -3.10 -21.75 27.29
CA GLN A 792 -4.31 -22.55 27.04
C GLN A 792 -4.31 -23.14 25.64
N MET A 793 -3.94 -22.34 24.63
CA MET A 793 -3.82 -22.80 23.25
C MET A 793 -2.78 -23.91 23.09
N GLU A 794 -1.66 -23.84 23.82
CA GLU A 794 -0.63 -24.88 23.80
C GLU A 794 -1.17 -26.24 24.26
N ILE A 795 -1.90 -26.26 25.38
CA ILE A 795 -2.50 -27.47 25.95
C ILE A 795 -3.51 -28.09 24.96
N GLU A 796 -4.40 -27.27 24.39
CA GLU A 796 -5.41 -27.73 23.41
C GLU A 796 -4.77 -28.20 22.09
N ALA A 797 -3.70 -27.52 21.65
CA ALA A 797 -2.97 -27.86 20.44
C ALA A 797 -2.24 -29.21 20.57
N GLN A 798 -1.72 -29.53 21.75
CA GLN A 798 -0.97 -30.77 22.00
C GLN A 798 -1.84 -32.01 21.75
N GLU A 799 -3.05 -32.06 22.32
CA GLU A 799 -3.97 -33.19 22.13
C GLU A 799 -4.33 -33.38 20.64
N SER A 800 -4.60 -32.27 19.95
CA SER A 800 -4.91 -32.29 18.52
C SER A 800 -3.72 -32.78 17.67
N ARG A 801 -2.49 -32.39 18.05
CA ARG A 801 -1.25 -32.76 17.38
C ARG A 801 -0.95 -34.25 17.55
N ASP A 802 -1.08 -34.78 18.76
CA ASP A 802 -0.82 -36.20 19.05
C ASP A 802 -1.78 -37.11 18.28
N LEU A 803 -3.06 -36.73 18.20
CA LEU A 803 -4.05 -37.44 17.38
C LEU A 803 -3.71 -37.38 15.88
N ALA A 804 -3.30 -36.21 15.38
CA ALA A 804 -2.91 -36.05 13.98
C ALA A 804 -1.65 -36.89 13.64
N ILE A 805 -0.61 -36.86 14.47
CA ILE A 805 0.62 -37.64 14.29
C ILE A 805 0.28 -39.14 14.26
N ALA A 806 -0.46 -39.63 15.25
CA ALA A 806 -0.82 -41.05 15.35
C ALA A 806 -1.57 -41.57 14.11
N SER A 807 -2.33 -40.70 13.43
CA SER A 807 -3.07 -41.07 12.23
C SER A 807 -2.27 -40.92 10.94
N LEU A 808 -1.38 -39.93 10.86
CA LEU A 808 -0.42 -39.80 9.77
C LEU A 808 0.54 -40.99 9.74
N GLU A 809 1.00 -41.45 10.91
CA GLU A 809 1.82 -42.67 11.04
C GLU A 809 1.08 -43.92 10.53
N LYS A 810 -0.21 -44.08 10.86
CA LYS A 810 -1.04 -45.19 10.33
C LYS A 810 -1.17 -45.15 8.81
N MET A 811 -1.20 -43.95 8.22
CA MET A 811 -1.30 -43.75 6.77
C MET A 811 0.04 -43.85 6.05
N LYS A 812 1.16 -44.03 6.77
CA LYS A 812 2.53 -44.06 6.24
C LYS A 812 2.85 -42.84 5.37
N THR A 813 2.39 -41.66 5.79
CA THR A 813 2.68 -40.42 5.09
C THR A 813 4.17 -40.08 5.14
N SER A 814 4.64 -39.24 4.21
CA SER A 814 6.02 -38.78 4.18
C SER A 814 6.42 -38.09 5.50
N PRO A 815 7.66 -38.28 6.01
CA PRO A 815 8.21 -37.53 7.14
C PRO A 815 8.18 -36.01 6.93
N LEU A 816 8.07 -35.56 5.68
CA LEU A 816 7.92 -34.13 5.32
C LEU A 816 6.69 -33.46 5.93
N VAL A 817 5.68 -34.23 6.35
CA VAL A 817 4.50 -33.70 7.04
C VAL A 817 4.85 -33.18 8.44
N ASP A 818 5.88 -33.73 9.08
CA ASP A 818 6.32 -33.32 10.43
C ASP A 818 6.74 -31.85 10.47
N ILE A 819 7.19 -31.29 9.33
CA ILE A 819 7.51 -29.87 9.17
C ILE A 819 6.34 -28.97 9.60
N TYR A 820 5.11 -29.40 9.32
CA TYR A 820 3.88 -28.66 9.60
C TYR A 820 3.27 -29.07 10.94
N VAL A 821 3.20 -30.38 11.19
CA VAL A 821 2.52 -30.89 12.37
C VAL A 821 3.35 -30.72 13.63
N LYS A 822 4.67 -30.92 13.60
CA LYS A 822 5.54 -30.69 14.77
C LYS A 822 6.08 -29.27 14.82
N GLY A 823 6.32 -28.65 13.66
CA GLY A 823 6.80 -27.26 13.57
C GLY A 823 5.88 -26.22 14.22
N ASP A 824 4.58 -26.44 14.21
CA ASP A 824 3.61 -25.53 14.85
C ASP A 824 3.83 -25.38 16.36
N GLN A 825 4.34 -26.40 17.07
CA GLN A 825 4.72 -26.26 18.48
C GLN A 825 5.89 -25.28 18.65
N VAL A 826 6.88 -25.37 17.78
CA VAL A 826 8.06 -24.47 17.77
C VAL A 826 7.63 -23.03 17.50
N GLN A 827 6.70 -22.83 16.55
CA GLN A 827 6.14 -21.50 16.26
C GLN A 827 5.35 -20.92 17.44
N LEU A 828 4.55 -21.75 18.12
CA LEU A 828 3.78 -21.33 19.29
C LEU A 828 4.70 -20.92 20.45
N LEU A 829 5.69 -21.75 20.78
CA LEU A 829 6.67 -21.47 21.84
C LEU A 829 7.55 -20.25 21.51
N SER A 830 7.92 -20.06 20.24
CA SER A 830 8.62 -18.84 19.80
C SER A 830 7.75 -17.59 19.98
N THR A 831 6.45 -17.68 19.64
CA THR A 831 5.49 -16.59 19.86
C THR A 831 5.28 -16.30 21.35
N MET A 832 5.20 -17.34 22.18
CA MET A 832 5.08 -17.23 23.64
C MET A 832 6.32 -16.57 24.26
N THR A 833 7.51 -16.88 23.75
CA THR A 833 8.77 -16.23 24.14
C THR A 833 8.74 -14.73 23.83
N LEU A 834 8.27 -14.33 22.64
CA LEU A 834 8.08 -12.92 22.27
C LEU A 834 7.09 -12.18 23.19
N ILE A 835 6.05 -12.88 23.67
CA ILE A 835 5.08 -12.30 24.61
C ILE A 835 5.72 -12.10 25.99
N TYR A 836 6.39 -13.12 26.53
CA TYR A 836 7.03 -13.02 27.85
C TYR A 836 8.18 -12.01 27.88
N GLN A 837 8.86 -11.80 26.75
CA GLN A 837 9.84 -10.73 26.58
C GLN A 837 9.28 -9.33 26.90
N ALA A 838 7.98 -9.10 26.72
CA ALA A 838 7.33 -7.82 27.05
C ALA A 838 6.97 -7.67 28.55
N ILE A 839 7.25 -8.69 29.38
CA ILE A 839 6.95 -8.70 30.82
C ILE A 839 8.27 -8.46 31.59
N PRO A 840 8.35 -7.42 32.44
CA PRO A 840 9.55 -7.16 33.22
C PRO A 840 9.78 -8.23 34.28
N ALA A 841 11.05 -8.56 34.54
CA ALA A 841 11.42 -9.48 35.62
C ALA A 841 11.08 -8.90 37.02
N PRO A 842 10.70 -9.75 37.98
CA PRO A 842 10.51 -9.34 39.37
C PRO A 842 11.76 -8.67 39.99
N GLU A 843 11.55 -7.77 40.95
CA GLU A 843 12.65 -7.15 41.70
C GLU A 843 13.48 -8.23 42.43
N GLY A 844 14.78 -8.26 42.19
CA GLY A 844 15.71 -9.23 42.77
C GLY A 844 15.97 -10.50 41.95
N SER A 845 15.40 -10.61 40.75
CA SER A 845 15.72 -11.70 39.81
C SER A 845 17.19 -11.71 39.38
N ARG A 846 17.71 -12.91 39.08
CA ARG A 846 19.10 -13.13 38.63
C ARG A 846 19.38 -12.53 37.24
N SER A 847 18.34 -12.40 36.43
CA SER A 847 18.37 -11.81 35.09
C SER A 847 17.23 -10.81 34.96
N ARG A 848 17.34 -9.92 33.98
CA ARG A 848 16.31 -8.95 33.60
C ARG A 848 15.18 -9.57 32.80
N ILE A 849 15.43 -10.75 32.25
CA ILE A 849 14.46 -11.58 31.55
C ILE A 849 13.73 -12.38 32.62
N CYS A 850 12.38 -12.37 32.59
CA CYS A 850 11.60 -13.15 33.54
C CYS A 850 11.82 -14.66 33.34
N ASP A 851 11.72 -15.42 34.44
CA ASP A 851 11.99 -16.86 34.44
C ASP A 851 11.09 -17.61 33.46
N GLU A 852 9.84 -17.18 33.30
CA GLU A 852 8.89 -17.75 32.33
C GLU A 852 9.35 -17.58 30.89
N CYS A 853 10.00 -16.46 30.55
CA CYS A 853 10.54 -16.23 29.22
C CYS A 853 11.72 -17.16 28.93
N ILE A 854 12.63 -17.32 29.89
CA ILE A 854 13.80 -18.19 29.77
C ILE A 854 13.37 -19.65 29.64
N GLU A 855 12.45 -20.11 30.49
CA GLU A 855 11.93 -21.47 30.43
C GLU A 855 11.23 -21.75 29.09
N THR A 856 10.43 -20.80 28.60
CA THR A 856 9.78 -20.93 27.29
C THR A 856 10.81 -20.97 26.16
N ALA A 857 11.88 -20.18 26.23
CA ALA A 857 12.95 -20.18 25.24
C ALA A 857 13.72 -21.51 25.21
N ARG A 858 13.98 -22.13 26.37
CA ARG A 858 14.57 -23.48 26.47
C ARG A 858 13.65 -24.52 25.82
N ARG A 859 12.37 -24.53 26.20
CA ARG A 859 11.36 -25.45 25.64
C ARG A 859 11.25 -25.31 24.12
N ALA A 860 11.26 -24.08 23.59
CA ALA A 860 11.26 -23.83 22.14
C ALA A 860 12.49 -24.42 21.44
N THR A 861 13.66 -24.28 22.08
CA THR A 861 14.93 -24.78 21.54
C THR A 861 15.00 -26.31 21.56
N TYR A 862 14.57 -26.96 22.64
CA TYR A 862 14.46 -28.42 22.68
C TYR A 862 13.46 -28.96 21.66
N ALA A 863 12.28 -28.34 21.54
CA ALA A 863 11.30 -28.72 20.52
C ALA A 863 11.86 -28.58 19.10
N HIS A 864 12.66 -27.54 18.84
CA HIS A 864 13.37 -27.40 17.57
C HIS A 864 14.35 -28.55 17.30
N LEU A 865 15.19 -28.90 18.29
CA LEU A 865 16.18 -29.97 18.17
C LEU A 865 15.52 -31.33 17.91
N GLU A 866 14.39 -31.61 18.58
CA GLU A 866 13.61 -32.83 18.36
C GLU A 866 13.09 -32.93 16.92
N VAL A 867 12.56 -31.84 16.37
CA VAL A 867 12.05 -31.82 14.99
C VAL A 867 13.19 -31.96 13.98
N ILE A 868 14.30 -31.22 14.14
CA ILE A 868 15.44 -31.37 13.23
C ILE A 868 15.99 -32.80 13.25
N ALA A 869 16.07 -33.43 14.42
CA ALA A 869 16.50 -34.82 14.54
C ALA A 869 15.54 -35.78 13.80
N SER A 870 14.23 -35.53 13.81
CA SER A 870 13.26 -36.37 13.11
C SER A 870 13.27 -36.22 11.59
N LEU A 871 13.74 -35.08 11.05
CA LEU A 871 13.83 -34.83 9.61
C LEU A 871 15.06 -35.48 8.93
N GLN A 872 15.88 -36.22 9.67
CA GLN A 872 17.06 -36.97 9.18
C GLN A 872 18.03 -36.09 8.36
N ASN A 873 18.66 -36.65 7.31
CA ASN A 873 19.56 -35.94 6.38
C ASN A 873 18.82 -35.40 5.13
N ASP A 874 17.49 -35.30 5.16
CA ASP A 874 16.73 -34.73 4.04
C ASP A 874 16.95 -33.21 3.97
N ALA A 875 17.79 -32.78 3.04
CA ALA A 875 18.15 -31.38 2.86
C ALA A 875 16.95 -30.49 2.50
N PHE A 876 15.98 -31.01 1.74
CA PHE A 876 14.77 -30.26 1.38
C PHE A 876 13.85 -30.09 2.58
N ALA A 877 13.66 -31.16 3.36
CA ALA A 877 12.84 -31.14 4.57
C ALA A 877 13.36 -30.14 5.59
N ARG A 878 14.66 -30.21 5.89
CA ARG A 878 15.33 -29.33 6.86
C ARG A 878 15.30 -27.88 6.42
N THR A 879 15.59 -27.61 5.14
CA THR A 879 15.56 -26.24 4.59
C THR A 879 14.15 -25.65 4.68
N SER A 880 13.14 -26.42 4.26
CA SER A 880 11.73 -25.98 4.31
C SER A 880 11.27 -25.72 5.75
N TYR A 881 11.67 -26.59 6.69
CA TYR A 881 11.38 -26.40 8.11
C TYR A 881 12.02 -25.14 8.68
N ILE A 882 13.31 -24.88 8.39
CA ILE A 882 14.01 -23.69 8.87
C ILE A 882 13.35 -22.42 8.33
N HIS A 883 13.07 -22.37 7.04
CA HIS A 883 12.40 -21.23 6.41
C HIS A 883 11.04 -20.92 7.05
N ARG A 884 10.21 -21.95 7.27
CA ARG A 884 8.85 -21.77 7.77
C ARG A 884 8.77 -21.52 9.27
N ASN A 885 9.58 -22.20 10.07
CA ASN A 885 9.43 -22.19 11.53
C ASN A 885 10.44 -21.27 12.25
N LEU A 886 11.60 -21.00 11.65
CA LEU A 886 12.62 -20.14 12.27
C LEU A 886 12.77 -18.78 11.59
N VAL A 887 12.58 -18.72 10.26
CA VAL A 887 12.78 -17.47 9.50
C VAL A 887 11.48 -16.69 9.36
N LEU A 888 10.37 -17.35 8.97
CA LEU A 888 9.07 -16.70 8.80
C LEU A 888 8.58 -16.16 10.15
N THR A 889 8.48 -16.98 11.19
CA THR A 889 8.28 -16.48 12.55
C THR A 889 9.67 -16.28 13.16
N PRO A 890 10.10 -15.05 13.47
CA PRO A 890 11.39 -14.79 14.11
C PRO A 890 11.60 -15.72 15.31
N PHE A 891 12.61 -16.59 15.25
CA PHE A 891 13.00 -17.45 16.36
C PHE A 891 13.72 -16.65 17.46
N ALA A 892 12.96 -15.88 18.22
CA ALA A 892 13.43 -15.11 19.37
C ALA A 892 14.12 -15.93 20.49
N PRO A 893 13.77 -17.22 20.74
CA PRO A 893 14.40 -18.01 21.79
C PRO A 893 15.93 -18.03 21.78
N PHE A 894 16.55 -18.12 20.60
CA PHE A 894 18.02 -18.11 20.47
C PHE A 894 18.65 -16.84 21.08
N PHE A 895 18.06 -15.68 20.83
CA PHE A 895 18.58 -14.40 21.32
C PHE A 895 18.29 -14.20 22.81
N ILE A 896 17.16 -14.70 23.30
CA ILE A 896 16.83 -14.71 24.74
C ILE A 896 17.87 -15.51 25.52
N LEU A 897 18.19 -16.73 25.06
CA LEU A 897 19.21 -17.57 25.69
C LEU A 897 20.59 -16.91 25.61
N PHE A 898 20.97 -16.34 24.47
CA PHE A 898 22.21 -15.57 24.35
C PHE A 898 22.31 -14.46 25.41
N CYS A 899 21.29 -13.61 25.54
CA CYS A 899 21.30 -12.52 26.52
C CYS A 899 21.37 -13.05 27.95
N TYR A 900 20.62 -14.12 28.26
CA TYR A 900 20.66 -14.75 29.57
C TYR A 900 22.05 -15.31 29.92
N ILE A 901 22.74 -15.94 28.96
CA ILE A 901 24.11 -16.47 29.15
C ILE A 901 25.08 -15.34 29.45
N ILE A 902 25.00 -14.23 28.72
CA ILE A 902 25.83 -13.05 28.98
C ILE A 902 25.59 -12.48 30.38
N GLU A 903 24.33 -12.39 30.82
CA GLU A 903 24.00 -11.83 32.13
C GLU A 903 24.39 -12.75 33.30
N THR A 904 24.32 -14.08 33.11
CA THR A 904 24.37 -15.04 34.22
C THR A 904 25.52 -16.03 34.18
N LEU A 905 26.28 -16.06 33.08
CA LEU A 905 27.35 -17.03 32.80
C LEU A 905 26.86 -18.50 32.85
N ALA A 906 25.61 -18.75 32.48
CA ALA A 906 25.01 -20.09 32.51
C ALA A 906 25.63 -21.01 31.45
N THR A 907 26.44 -21.97 31.88
CA THR A 907 27.14 -22.92 30.99
C THR A 907 26.20 -23.93 30.34
N GLU A 908 25.16 -24.38 31.06
CA GLU A 908 24.15 -25.30 30.52
C GLU A 908 23.38 -24.69 29.34
N ASP A 909 23.02 -23.40 29.45
CA ASP A 909 22.35 -22.68 28.36
C ASP A 909 23.30 -22.39 27.20
N LEU A 910 24.60 -22.22 27.46
CA LEU A 910 25.62 -22.09 26.41
C LEU A 910 25.74 -23.37 25.57
N GLU A 911 25.73 -24.55 26.21
CA GLU A 911 25.70 -25.85 25.51
C GLU A 911 24.45 -25.95 24.62
N LEU A 912 23.28 -25.61 25.17
CA LEU A 912 22.02 -25.60 24.40
C LEU A 912 22.05 -24.63 23.21
N LEU A 913 22.63 -23.44 23.38
CA LEU A 913 22.81 -22.46 22.32
C LEU A 913 23.75 -22.98 21.20
N GLN A 914 24.79 -23.71 21.57
CA GLN A 914 25.72 -24.35 20.63
C GLN A 914 25.08 -25.54 19.90
N GLU A 915 24.28 -26.36 20.58
CA GLU A 915 23.52 -27.45 19.96
C GLU A 915 22.54 -26.92 18.92
N PHE A 916 21.81 -25.84 19.22
CA PHE A 916 20.96 -25.15 18.24
C PHE A 916 21.77 -24.66 17.03
N SER A 917 22.93 -24.04 17.27
CA SER A 917 23.77 -23.55 16.19
C SER A 917 24.26 -24.70 15.29
N ALA A 918 24.61 -25.84 15.87
CA ALA A 918 25.01 -27.03 15.13
C ALA A 918 23.84 -27.70 14.37
N SER A 919 22.61 -27.65 14.88
CA SER A 919 21.45 -28.31 14.25
C SER A 919 21.07 -27.68 12.90
N ILE A 920 21.30 -26.37 12.74
CA ILE A 920 21.01 -25.64 11.50
C ILE A 920 22.19 -25.63 10.51
N GLN A 921 23.37 -26.12 10.92
CA GLN A 921 24.52 -26.31 10.03
C GLN A 921 24.29 -27.49 9.06
N GLY A 922 24.83 -27.42 7.84
CA GLY A 922 24.73 -28.48 6.82
C GLY A 922 23.61 -28.31 5.79
N CYS A 923 22.82 -27.24 5.88
CA CYS A 923 21.85 -26.85 4.84
C CYS A 923 22.42 -25.78 3.87
N ASP A 924 23.73 -25.55 3.91
CA ASP A 924 24.39 -24.38 3.28
C ASP A 924 24.26 -24.37 1.75
N ASN A 925 24.24 -25.56 1.14
CA ASN A 925 24.13 -25.71 -0.31
C ASN A 925 22.67 -25.64 -0.83
N ALA A 926 21.67 -25.69 0.06
CA ALA A 926 20.26 -25.79 -0.32
C ALA A 926 19.55 -24.42 -0.35
N SER A 927 19.94 -23.51 0.55
CA SER A 927 19.40 -22.16 0.61
C SER A 927 20.43 -21.17 1.14
N GLU A 928 20.62 -20.08 0.39
CA GLU A 928 21.43 -18.96 0.82
C GLU A 928 20.96 -18.44 2.20
N VAL A 929 19.65 -18.25 2.40
CA VAL A 929 19.10 -17.71 3.66
C VAL A 929 19.40 -18.60 4.85
N THR A 930 19.34 -19.92 4.68
CA THR A 930 19.69 -20.87 5.75
C THR A 930 21.18 -20.83 6.06
N ALA A 931 22.05 -20.76 5.05
CA ALA A 931 23.48 -20.59 5.24
C ALA A 931 23.81 -19.31 6.03
N LYS A 932 23.11 -18.21 5.71
CA LYS A 932 23.23 -16.94 6.43
C LYS A 932 22.81 -17.05 7.90
N LEU A 933 21.66 -17.69 8.16
CA LEU A 933 21.18 -17.91 9.53
C LEU A 933 22.16 -18.77 10.34
N ALA A 934 22.63 -19.87 9.76
CA ALA A 934 23.61 -20.76 10.40
C ALA A 934 24.92 -20.02 10.72
N LYS A 935 25.42 -19.22 9.79
CA LYS A 935 26.61 -18.38 9.98
C LYS A 935 26.43 -17.37 11.12
N LEU A 936 25.29 -16.68 11.15
CA LEU A 936 24.97 -15.71 12.19
C LEU A 936 24.90 -16.36 13.57
N CYS A 937 24.15 -17.44 13.71
CA CYS A 937 24.04 -18.17 14.98
C CYS A 937 25.40 -18.73 15.43
N ARG A 938 26.24 -19.22 14.52
CA ARG A 938 27.60 -19.69 14.85
C ARG A 938 28.45 -18.57 15.47
N VAL A 939 28.51 -17.41 14.82
CA VAL A 939 29.30 -16.26 15.33
C VAL A 939 28.79 -15.83 16.71
N ILE A 940 27.47 -15.76 16.91
CA ILE A 940 26.89 -15.37 18.20
C ILE A 940 27.20 -16.40 19.29
N SER A 941 27.10 -17.70 19.00
CA SER A 941 27.46 -18.77 19.93
C SER A 941 28.96 -18.75 20.29
N GLU A 942 29.84 -18.44 19.34
CA GLU A 942 31.29 -18.30 19.57
C GLU A 942 31.60 -17.11 20.48
N VAL A 943 30.94 -15.96 20.25
CA VAL A 943 31.06 -14.77 21.11
C VAL A 943 30.62 -15.08 22.55
N ALA A 944 29.49 -15.78 22.72
CA ALA A 944 29.02 -16.18 24.04
C ALA A 944 30.03 -17.08 24.76
N ALA A 945 30.59 -18.06 24.06
CA ALA A 945 31.58 -18.99 24.62
C ALA A 945 32.86 -18.27 25.08
N LEU A 946 33.39 -17.37 24.24
CA LEU A 946 34.57 -16.59 24.57
C LEU A 946 34.34 -15.65 25.75
N TYR A 947 33.15 -15.04 25.84
CA TYR A 947 32.79 -14.17 26.96
C TYR A 947 32.70 -14.94 28.28
N VAL A 948 32.03 -16.10 28.28
CA VAL A 948 31.95 -16.97 29.47
C VAL A 948 33.34 -17.43 29.89
N GLU A 949 34.21 -17.78 28.93
CA GLU A 949 35.61 -18.15 29.19
C GLU A 949 36.39 -16.99 29.83
N ALA A 950 36.26 -15.78 29.30
CA ALA A 950 36.96 -14.59 29.79
C ALA A 950 36.51 -14.19 31.21
N LYS A 951 35.21 -14.12 31.48
CA LYS A 951 34.66 -13.77 32.80
C LYS A 951 34.94 -14.85 33.86
N SER A 952 34.94 -16.14 33.47
CA SER A 952 35.32 -17.23 34.38
C SER A 952 36.79 -17.12 34.79
N ARG A 953 37.71 -16.81 33.85
CA ARG A 953 39.13 -16.59 34.17
C ARG A 953 39.35 -15.35 35.06
N GLN A 954 38.57 -14.29 34.89
CA GLN A 954 38.63 -13.11 35.77
C GLN A 954 38.19 -13.39 37.21
N GLN A 955 37.20 -14.27 37.41
CA GLN A 955 36.81 -14.70 38.76
C GLN A 955 37.88 -15.55 39.46
N GLU A 956 38.76 -16.21 38.69
CA GLU A 956 39.83 -17.07 39.21
C GLU A 956 41.14 -16.31 39.51
N ASP A 957 41.54 -15.32 38.70
CA ASP A 957 42.91 -14.75 38.73
C ASP A 957 43.08 -13.31 39.28
N ALA A 958 42.02 -12.61 39.71
CA ALA A 958 42.10 -11.25 40.29
C ALA A 958 43.02 -10.27 39.49
N MET A 959 42.95 -10.32 38.16
CA MET A 959 43.70 -9.47 37.23
C MET A 959 42.75 -8.60 36.37
N GLU A 960 43.29 -7.57 35.73
CA GLU A 960 42.63 -6.39 35.13
C GLU A 960 41.29 -6.59 34.39
N ASP A 961 40.51 -5.50 34.36
CA ASP A 961 39.10 -5.35 33.95
C ASP A 961 38.83 -5.52 32.44
N ILE A 962 39.23 -6.66 31.86
CA ILE A 962 38.90 -7.07 30.48
C ILE A 962 37.37 -7.22 30.30
N GLY A 963 36.66 -7.65 31.34
CA GLY A 963 35.22 -7.83 31.33
C GLY A 963 34.40 -6.54 31.25
N GLY A 964 34.85 -5.43 31.85
CA GLY A 964 34.12 -4.16 31.84
C GLY A 964 34.07 -3.48 30.46
N GLU A 965 35.10 -3.68 29.64
CA GLU A 965 35.10 -3.21 28.24
C GLU A 965 34.10 -3.99 27.40
N PHE A 966 34.00 -5.31 27.60
CA PHE A 966 33.03 -6.15 26.89
C PHE A 966 31.58 -5.84 27.29
N ASP A 967 31.33 -5.56 28.57
CA ASP A 967 30.03 -5.08 29.06
C ASP A 967 29.65 -3.73 28.44
N THR A 968 30.64 -2.88 28.19
CA THR A 968 30.49 -1.61 27.46
C THR A 968 30.14 -1.84 25.99
N TYR A 969 30.81 -2.78 25.31
CA TYR A 969 30.47 -3.15 23.94
C TYR A 969 29.06 -3.74 23.82
N LEU A 970 28.72 -4.72 24.65
CA LEU A 970 27.42 -5.36 24.65
C LEU A 970 26.29 -4.40 25.04
N SER A 971 26.56 -3.43 25.94
CA SER A 971 25.56 -2.41 26.26
C SER A 971 25.28 -1.46 25.12
N GLN A 972 26.31 -1.08 24.38
CA GLN A 972 26.20 -0.23 23.19
C GLN A 972 25.54 -0.95 22.00
N LEU A 973 25.60 -2.28 21.98
CA LEU A 973 24.88 -3.16 21.04
C LEU A 973 23.40 -3.37 21.41
N GLY A 974 22.95 -2.80 22.53
CA GLY A 974 21.60 -2.97 23.04
C GLY A 974 21.36 -4.27 23.81
N PHE A 975 22.42 -5.03 24.13
CA PHE A 975 22.32 -6.28 24.92
C PHE A 975 22.47 -6.06 26.44
N LEU A 976 23.00 -4.91 26.89
CA LEU A 976 23.17 -4.49 28.29
C LEU A 976 22.87 -2.97 28.41
N PRO A 977 22.72 -2.35 29.60
CA PRO A 977 22.50 -0.90 29.70
C PRO A 977 23.83 -0.14 29.84
N VAL A 978 23.85 1.13 29.44
CA VAL A 978 24.98 2.02 29.68
C VAL A 978 25.11 2.25 31.19
N ALA A 979 26.26 1.91 31.78
CA ALA A 979 26.55 2.20 33.18
C ALA A 979 26.67 3.72 33.38
N ASP A 980 25.95 4.26 34.35
CA ASP A 980 25.97 5.68 34.74
C ASP A 980 27.38 6.09 35.23
N GLN A 981 28.22 6.60 34.32
CA GLN A 981 29.52 7.19 34.67
C GLN A 981 29.40 8.70 35.01
N THR A 982 28.25 9.17 35.48
CA THR A 982 28.03 10.59 35.87
C THR A 982 27.86 10.80 37.37
N ALA A 983 28.48 9.97 38.21
CA ALA A 983 28.46 10.16 39.66
C ALA A 983 29.51 11.13 40.22
N ASP A 984 30.36 11.77 39.39
CA ASP A 984 31.50 12.58 39.89
C ASP A 984 31.75 13.93 39.21
N ALA A 985 30.68 14.65 38.80
CA ALA A 985 30.80 16.04 38.36
C ALA A 985 29.77 16.96 39.00
N ASN A 986 30.03 17.33 40.25
CA ASN A 986 29.31 18.36 40.99
C ASN A 986 29.78 19.77 40.55
N VAL A 987 29.12 20.40 39.57
CA VAL A 987 29.18 21.88 39.38
C VAL A 987 27.83 22.38 38.85
N GLY A 988 27.20 23.28 39.62
CA GLY A 988 25.81 23.66 39.44
C GLY A 988 25.49 24.62 38.29
N ALA A 989 24.26 24.50 37.80
CA ALA A 989 23.41 25.57 37.27
C ALA A 989 21.96 25.04 37.14
N ASP A 990 20.99 25.92 37.35
CA ASP A 990 19.54 25.67 37.51
C ASP A 990 18.89 24.67 36.53
N HIS A 991 18.19 23.67 37.07
CA HIS A 991 17.37 22.72 36.32
C HIS A 991 15.90 23.14 36.25
N MET A 992 15.40 23.28 35.02
CA MET A 992 13.99 23.01 34.66
C MET A 992 13.75 21.49 34.71
N PRO A 993 12.56 21.01 35.11
CA PRO A 993 12.28 19.57 35.16
C PRO A 993 12.18 19.02 33.73
N VAL A 994 13.21 18.27 33.33
CA VAL A 994 13.10 17.30 32.23
C VAL A 994 12.13 16.22 32.73
N LEU A 995 11.08 15.93 31.96
CA LEU A 995 10.27 14.73 32.16
C LEU A 995 11.24 13.54 32.14
N ALA A 996 11.46 12.91 33.29
CA ALA A 996 12.21 11.68 33.38
C ALA A 996 11.46 10.62 32.55
N GLU A 997 11.95 10.34 31.35
CA GLU A 997 11.59 9.14 30.61
C GLU A 997 12.07 7.94 31.45
N ASP A 998 11.18 7.01 31.71
CA ASP A 998 11.48 5.79 32.45
C ASP A 998 12.53 4.98 31.66
N PRO A 999 13.75 4.74 32.21
CA PRO A 999 14.84 4.07 31.49
C PRO A 999 14.44 2.71 30.92
N GLN A 1000 13.49 2.02 31.57
CA GLN A 1000 12.97 0.73 31.12
C GLN A 1000 12.11 0.83 29.84
N LEU A 1001 11.48 1.99 29.59
CA LEU A 1001 10.56 2.25 28.47
C LEU A 1001 11.29 2.39 27.13
N SER A 1002 12.45 3.05 27.13
CA SER A 1002 13.35 3.09 25.95
C SER A 1002 13.93 1.70 25.67
N GLN A 1003 14.35 0.96 26.70
CA GLN A 1003 15.10 -0.28 26.58
C GLN A 1003 14.30 -1.46 26.02
N VAL A 1004 13.06 -1.66 26.45
CA VAL A 1004 12.19 -2.75 25.95
C VAL A 1004 11.77 -2.51 24.49
N SER A 1005 11.55 -1.25 24.12
CA SER A 1005 11.25 -0.83 22.74
C SER A 1005 12.48 -0.98 21.82
N ASP A 1006 13.66 -0.57 22.29
CA ASP A 1006 14.92 -0.65 21.55
C ASP A 1006 15.34 -2.11 21.32
N TRP A 1007 15.13 -2.98 22.30
CA TRP A 1007 15.46 -4.39 22.20
C TRP A 1007 14.49 -5.20 21.33
N MET A 1008 13.17 -4.91 21.42
CA MET A 1008 12.18 -5.48 20.49
C MET A 1008 12.37 -5.01 19.04
N SER A 1009 12.90 -3.81 18.84
CA SER A 1009 13.37 -3.37 17.53
C SER A 1009 14.62 -4.16 17.10
N GLY A 1010 15.56 -4.42 18.02
CA GLY A 1010 16.77 -5.21 17.79
C GLY A 1010 16.49 -6.64 17.28
N SER A 1011 15.59 -7.39 17.92
CA SER A 1011 15.25 -8.77 17.50
C SER A 1011 14.64 -8.82 16.09
N ARG A 1012 13.83 -7.83 15.71
CA ARG A 1012 13.37 -7.62 14.32
C ARG A 1012 14.52 -7.31 13.36
N ASN A 1013 15.47 -6.47 13.77
CA ASN A 1013 16.61 -6.07 12.96
C ASN A 1013 17.54 -7.26 12.64
N TRP A 1014 17.71 -8.21 13.55
CA TRP A 1014 18.53 -9.41 13.33
C TRP A 1014 17.95 -10.34 12.28
N PHE A 1015 16.63 -10.54 12.27
CA PHE A 1015 16.01 -11.34 11.22
C PHE A 1015 15.95 -10.61 9.87
N GLY A 1016 16.02 -9.28 9.88
CA GLY A 1016 16.26 -8.46 8.69
C GLY A 1016 17.66 -8.65 8.09
N LEU A 1017 18.68 -9.05 8.86
CA LEU A 1017 20.03 -9.34 8.33
C LEU A 1017 20.07 -10.47 7.30
N LEU A 1018 19.10 -11.39 7.35
CA LEU A 1018 18.95 -12.44 6.36
C LEU A 1018 18.63 -11.89 4.96
N ASP A 1019 18.15 -10.65 4.89
CA ASP A 1019 17.89 -9.93 3.64
C ASP A 1019 19.16 -9.22 3.11
N TYR A 1020 20.31 -9.29 3.79
CA TYR A 1020 21.60 -8.66 3.41
C TYR A 1020 22.68 -9.70 3.05
N ASP A 1021 23.75 -9.29 2.37
CA ASP A 1021 24.84 -10.20 2.00
C ASP A 1021 25.82 -10.35 3.17
N VAL A 1022 25.79 -11.51 3.83
CA VAL A 1022 26.64 -11.85 4.99
C VAL A 1022 27.84 -12.73 4.62
N SER A 1023 28.11 -12.92 3.32
CA SER A 1023 29.23 -13.74 2.84
C SER A 1023 30.59 -13.24 3.34
N GLN A 1024 30.74 -11.92 3.50
CA GLN A 1024 32.01 -11.29 3.86
C GLN A 1024 32.45 -11.51 5.33
N ILE A 1025 31.54 -11.94 6.22
CA ILE A 1025 31.86 -12.10 7.66
C ILE A 1025 32.92 -13.18 7.88
N GLY A 1026 34.08 -12.81 8.43
CA GLY A 1026 35.17 -13.74 8.76
C GLY A 1026 36.17 -14.05 7.63
N GLU A 1027 36.17 -13.32 6.52
CA GLU A 1027 37.26 -13.37 5.53
C GLU A 1027 38.21 -12.18 5.73
N GLN A 1028 39.28 -12.38 6.52
CA GLN A 1028 40.46 -11.48 6.50
C GLN A 1028 41.66 -12.18 5.84
N ASP A 1029 42.12 -11.61 4.73
CA ASP A 1029 43.45 -11.69 4.11
C ASP A 1029 44.22 -13.02 4.23
N GLN A 1030 43.97 -13.95 3.30
CA GLN A 1030 45.08 -14.71 2.71
C GLN A 1030 45.70 -13.87 1.59
N GLN A 1031 46.50 -12.86 1.94
CA GLN A 1031 47.51 -12.36 1.00
C GLN A 1031 48.59 -13.44 0.84
N PRO A 1032 48.88 -13.92 -0.39
CA PRO A 1032 50.09 -14.70 -0.60
C PRO A 1032 51.31 -13.79 -0.47
N ILE A 1033 52.32 -14.27 0.26
CA ILE A 1033 53.66 -13.65 0.40
C ILE A 1033 54.27 -13.31 -0.96
#